data_AF-A0A835ZWH6-F1
#
_entry.id   AF-A0A835ZWH6-F1
#
_cell.length_a   1.000
_cell.length_b   1.000
_cell.length_c   1.000
_cell.angle_alpha   90.00
_cell.angle_beta   90.00
_cell.angle_gamma   90.00
#
_symmetry.space_group_name_H-M   'P 1'
#
loop_
_entity.id
_entity.type
_entity.pdbx_description
1 polymer ?
#
loop_
_entity_poly.entity_id
_entity_poly.type
_entity_poly.pdbx_seq_one_letter_code
_entity_poly.pdbx_strand_id
1 'polypeptide(L)'
;MIFDRELPKAAGVLHRCCSYRQGGGNLVILSTAPRGVQSGNRATWFGLYYNISGFGVYLHPVGLELLVDHKALDPAQWTIQKVFFQGRYYESLAQLEEQFEAGQVNVVVIPNNGTALIWASLRRPWPVPLDCPYLATDVDWHFLLEFQGPRTLYNALCVFEQNEGLPLRRHHSDAFSHYFGGLVETMLAFISVSTLFNYDYVWDVIFHSNGAIQVKFYATGFINSVFHFGAARRYGNQVRENTLGTVHTHTAHYKVDLDVGGLENWVWAEDMAFVPTAIPWSPEHQIQRLQVTRKQLQTEEQAAFPLGGASPRHLYLASKQSNKWGHPRGYRIQLLSSPGEPLPQNSPLERAVSWGRPPSNQSWTHPDHSQLFADLSREELTTVMSFLTQQLGPDLVDAAQARPSDNCIFSVELQLPTKAAALAHLDRGSPPPAREALAIIFFGRQPQPNVTELVVGPLPQPSYMRDVTVERHGGPLPYYRRPVLLREYLDIDQMIFNRELPQAAGVLRHCCSYKQGGQKLLTLNSAPRGVQSGDRATWFGIYLNVTKGGPYLHPVGLELLVDHKALDPAQWTVQKVFFQGRYYESLAQLEEQFEAGQVNVVVIPDNGTGGFWSLKSQVPPGPAPPLQFHPQGPRFSVQGSRVSSSLWTFSFGLGAFSGPRIFDVRFQGERLAYEISLQEAGAVYGGNTPAAILTRYTDSGFGMGYFGTPLIRGVDCPYLATYMDWHFVVESQAPKTLHDAFCVFEQNKGLPLRRHHSDFLSHYFGGVVETVLVFRSVSTMLNYDYVWDMIFHPNGAIEVKFHATGYISSAFLFGDARRYGNQVGEHTLGTVHTHSAHYKVDLDVGGLENWVWAEDMAFVPTAIPWSPEHQIQRLQVTRKQLETEDQAAFPLGGASPRYLYLASKQSNRWGHPRGYRIQTVSFAGEPLPQNSSMKRAFTWGRYQLAVTQRKETEPSSSSVFNQNDPWTPTVDFADFINNETIAGKDLVAWVTAGFLHIPHAEDIPNTVTVGNGVGFFLRPYNFFDQEPSMDSADSIYFREGQNAGSCEINSLACLPQAATCAPDIPAFSHGGFPEY
;
A
#
# COMPACT_ATOMS: atom_id res chain seq x y z
N MET A 1 7.82 29.23 43.45
CA MET A 1 8.09 30.56 44.02
C MET A 1 7.22 31.66 43.39
N ILE A 2 7.43 32.06 42.13
CA ILE A 2 6.60 33.12 41.50
C ILE A 2 5.11 32.76 41.51
N PHE A 3 4.75 31.53 41.15
CA PHE A 3 3.36 31.08 41.15
C PHE A 3 2.72 31.10 42.55
N ASP A 4 3.46 30.74 43.60
CA ASP A 4 2.98 30.79 44.99
C ASP A 4 2.71 32.23 45.46
N ARG A 5 3.47 33.20 44.94
CA ARG A 5 3.32 34.64 45.21
C ARG A 5 2.19 35.28 44.40
N GLU A 6 2.00 34.83 43.16
CA GLU A 6 1.14 35.51 42.18
C GLU A 6 -0.25 34.86 42.02
N LEU A 7 -0.37 33.52 42.04
CA LEU A 7 -1.66 32.83 41.87
C LEU A 7 -2.73 33.20 42.93
N PRO A 8 -2.41 33.47 44.21
CA PRO A 8 -3.40 33.94 45.18
C PRO A 8 -4.09 35.25 44.79
N LYS A 9 -3.55 36.03 43.85
CA LYS A 9 -4.14 37.28 43.35
C LYS A 9 -5.32 37.06 42.37
N ALA A 10 -5.57 35.82 41.96
CA ALA A 10 -6.72 35.43 41.13
C ALA A 10 -7.48 34.24 41.76
N ALA A 11 -7.61 34.26 43.09
CA ALA A 11 -8.11 33.12 43.86
C ALA A 11 -9.58 32.81 43.57
N GLY A 12 -10.44 33.80 43.38
CA GLY A 12 -11.86 33.68 43.05
C GLY A 12 -12.08 33.15 41.63
N VAL A 13 -11.34 33.66 40.63
CA VAL A 13 -11.34 33.11 39.26
C VAL A 13 -10.93 31.64 39.29
N LEU A 14 -9.81 31.31 39.96
CA LEU A 14 -9.29 29.94 40.02
C LEU A 14 -10.18 29.01 40.86
N HIS A 15 -10.82 29.51 41.92
CA HIS A 15 -11.77 28.74 42.71
C HIS A 15 -13.00 28.37 41.89
N ARG A 16 -13.57 29.32 41.15
CA ARG A 16 -14.71 29.06 40.26
C ARG A 16 -14.33 28.21 39.04
N CYS A 17 -13.13 28.39 38.49
CA CYS A 17 -12.66 27.66 37.32
C CYS A 17 -12.37 26.18 37.63
N CYS A 18 -11.57 25.91 38.68
CA CYS A 18 -11.00 24.59 38.93
C CYS A 18 -10.96 24.19 40.41
N SER A 19 -11.83 24.77 41.25
CA SER A 19 -11.89 24.49 42.70
C SER A 19 -10.56 24.71 43.44
N TYR A 20 -9.75 25.68 42.98
CA TYR A 20 -8.46 26.00 43.57
C TYR A 20 -8.56 26.24 45.09
N ARG A 21 -7.54 25.74 45.79
CA ARG A 21 -7.25 26.02 47.20
C ARG A 21 -5.76 26.33 47.32
N GLN A 22 -5.42 27.39 48.04
CA GLN A 22 -4.03 27.74 48.32
C GLN A 22 -3.33 26.57 49.04
N GLY A 23 -2.22 26.08 48.48
CA GLY A 23 -1.51 24.89 48.96
C GLY A 23 -2.10 23.53 48.55
N GLY A 24 -3.14 23.49 47.70
CA GLY A 24 -3.72 22.25 47.17
C GLY A 24 -2.96 21.72 45.95
N GLY A 25 -2.49 20.47 45.99
CA GLY A 25 -1.64 19.85 44.96
C GLY A 25 -2.31 19.43 43.64
N ASN A 26 -3.45 20.01 43.28
CA ASN A 26 -4.22 19.62 42.09
C ASN A 26 -3.87 20.43 40.82
N LEU A 27 -3.06 21.49 40.94
CA LEU A 27 -2.58 22.26 39.80
C LEU A 27 -1.12 21.90 39.47
N VAL A 28 -0.88 21.70 38.17
CA VAL A 28 0.43 21.46 37.56
C VAL A 28 0.73 22.63 36.62
N ILE A 29 1.98 23.09 36.59
CA ILE A 29 2.41 24.21 35.76
C ILE A 29 3.43 23.68 34.76
N LEU A 30 3.19 23.88 33.47
CA LEU A 30 4.08 23.48 32.38
C LEU A 30 4.53 24.70 31.56
N SER A 31 5.78 24.70 31.11
CA SER A 31 6.22 25.70 30.13
C SER A 31 5.67 25.35 28.74
N THR A 32 5.06 26.33 28.08
CA THR A 32 4.64 26.27 26.69
C THR A 32 5.64 27.06 25.85
N ALA A 33 6.38 26.38 24.96
CA ALA A 33 7.39 27.01 24.10
C ALA A 33 6.76 28.05 23.14
N PRO A 34 7.50 29.11 22.71
CA PRO A 34 8.96 29.28 22.79
C PRO A 34 9.44 30.40 23.74
N ARG A 35 10.76 30.42 23.98
CA ARG A 35 11.48 31.50 24.68
C ARG A 35 11.48 32.77 23.82
N GLY A 36 11.13 33.92 24.40
CA GLY A 36 11.51 35.28 23.94
C GLY A 36 11.26 35.66 22.48
N VAL A 37 10.43 36.69 22.23
CA VAL A 37 10.19 37.25 20.88
C VAL A 37 11.46 37.81 20.19
N GLN A 38 12.53 38.02 20.96
CA GLN A 38 13.85 38.45 20.46
C GLN A 38 14.97 37.69 21.20
N SER A 39 16.14 37.58 20.56
CA SER A 39 17.35 37.07 21.20
C SER A 39 17.66 37.86 22.49
N GLY A 40 18.00 37.16 23.57
CA GLY A 40 18.24 37.76 24.89
C GLY A 40 17.00 38.00 25.76
N ASN A 41 15.78 37.92 25.24
CA ASN A 41 14.57 37.95 26.08
C ASN A 41 14.34 36.60 26.76
N ARG A 42 14.65 36.50 28.06
CA ARG A 42 14.24 35.38 28.92
C ARG A 42 12.80 35.53 29.42
N ALA A 43 11.85 35.54 28.49
CA ALA A 43 10.43 35.46 28.81
C ALA A 43 9.84 34.15 28.26
N THR A 44 9.04 33.44 29.06
CA THR A 44 8.45 32.15 28.71
C THR A 44 6.99 32.09 29.17
N TRP A 45 6.11 31.55 28.32
CA TRP A 45 4.74 31.24 28.72
C TRP A 45 4.68 29.96 29.55
N PHE A 46 3.92 30.00 30.64
CA PHE A 46 3.63 28.86 31.51
C PHE A 46 2.12 28.63 31.58
N GLY A 47 1.65 27.48 31.06
CA GLY A 47 0.26 27.05 31.15
C GLY A 47 -0.03 26.36 32.48
N LEU A 48 -1.19 26.63 33.06
CA LEU A 48 -1.72 25.91 34.21
C LEU A 48 -2.64 24.79 33.76
N TYR A 49 -2.45 23.63 34.38
CA TYR A 49 -3.17 22.40 34.12
C TYR A 49 -3.73 21.83 35.43
N TYR A 50 -4.90 21.19 35.36
CA TYR A 50 -5.51 20.50 36.47
C TYR A 50 -5.20 18.99 36.38
N ASN A 51 -4.71 18.42 37.47
CA ASN A 51 -4.38 17.00 37.60
C ASN A 51 -5.59 16.25 38.18
N ILE A 52 -6.28 15.46 37.36
CA ILE A 52 -7.35 14.57 37.82
C ILE A 52 -6.70 13.31 38.43
N SER A 53 -6.57 13.31 39.75
CA SER A 53 -5.88 12.23 40.48
C SER A 53 -6.54 10.86 40.30
N GLY A 54 -5.87 9.92 39.62
CA GLY A 54 -6.30 8.50 39.62
C GLY A 54 -5.60 7.57 38.63
N PHE A 55 -5.36 8.00 37.39
CA PHE A 55 -5.09 7.10 36.26
C PHE A 55 -4.08 7.66 35.25
N GLY A 56 -2.84 7.90 35.70
CA GLY A 56 -1.84 8.57 34.87
C GLY A 56 -2.13 10.07 34.70
N VAL A 57 -1.23 10.78 34.03
CA VAL A 57 -1.22 12.26 33.98
C VAL A 57 -2.14 12.77 32.86
N TYR A 58 -3.45 12.73 33.13
CA TYR A 58 -4.43 13.47 32.32
C TYR A 58 -4.50 14.93 32.78
N LEU A 59 -3.62 15.75 32.20
CA LEU A 59 -3.59 17.19 32.43
C LEU A 59 -4.72 17.89 31.66
N HIS A 60 -5.62 18.52 32.40
CA HIS A 60 -6.65 19.39 31.83
C HIS A 60 -6.13 20.82 31.73
N PRO A 61 -6.01 21.43 30.54
CA PRO A 61 -5.64 22.83 30.45
C PRO A 61 -6.68 23.68 31.19
N VAL A 62 -6.22 24.55 32.11
CA VAL A 62 -7.12 25.44 32.86
C VAL A 62 -7.58 26.62 32.01
N GLY A 63 -6.87 26.86 30.90
CA GLY A 63 -7.02 28.04 30.07
C GLY A 63 -6.38 29.28 30.67
N LEU A 64 -5.57 29.14 31.74
CA LEU A 64 -4.72 30.18 32.28
C LEU A 64 -3.27 29.94 31.84
N GLU A 65 -2.68 30.91 31.16
CA GLU A 65 -1.28 30.95 30.76
C GLU A 65 -0.64 32.25 31.26
N LEU A 66 0.63 32.19 31.68
CA LEU A 66 1.35 33.30 32.30
C LEU A 66 2.70 33.52 31.60
N LEU A 67 2.92 34.71 31.02
CA LEU A 67 4.20 35.10 30.44
C LEU A 67 5.10 35.60 31.56
N VAL A 68 6.08 34.79 31.95
CA VAL A 68 7.01 35.08 33.06
C VAL A 68 8.34 35.56 32.51
N ASP A 69 8.82 36.72 32.97
CA ASP A 69 10.20 37.17 32.80
C ASP A 69 11.10 36.52 33.85
N HIS A 70 12.09 35.76 33.38
CA HIS A 70 13.13 35.08 34.15
C HIS A 70 14.55 35.53 33.72
N LYS A 71 14.70 36.80 33.30
CA LYS A 71 16.01 37.43 33.07
C LYS A 71 16.89 37.42 34.31
N ALA A 72 16.31 37.69 35.48
CA ALA A 72 17.02 37.65 36.75
C ALA A 72 17.38 36.21 37.14
N LEU A 73 18.59 36.02 37.68
CA LEU A 73 19.02 34.71 38.21
C LEU A 73 18.29 34.32 39.49
N ASP A 74 17.80 35.31 40.25
CA ASP A 74 16.99 35.11 41.46
C ASP A 74 15.50 34.94 41.08
N PRO A 75 14.88 33.78 41.36
CA PRO A 75 13.45 33.55 41.11
C PRO A 75 12.50 34.47 41.89
N ALA A 76 12.96 35.12 42.96
CA ALA A 76 12.17 36.13 43.66
C ALA A 76 12.00 37.41 42.83
N GLN A 77 12.93 37.69 41.91
CA GLN A 77 12.88 38.87 41.02
C GLN A 77 12.10 38.63 39.72
N TRP A 78 11.62 37.40 39.47
CA TRP A 78 10.81 37.09 38.30
C TRP A 78 9.44 37.80 38.36
N THR A 79 8.95 38.25 37.20
CA THR A 79 7.70 39.01 37.07
C THR A 79 6.79 38.40 36.01
N ILE A 80 5.47 38.63 36.15
CA ILE A 80 4.50 38.29 35.10
C ILE A 80 4.37 39.52 34.19
N GLN A 81 4.68 39.37 32.90
CA GLN A 81 4.53 40.41 31.89
C GLN A 81 3.14 40.41 31.23
N LYS A 82 2.49 39.23 31.17
CA LYS A 82 1.17 39.07 30.58
C LYS A 82 0.45 37.87 31.17
N VAL A 83 -0.86 37.96 31.23
CA VAL A 83 -1.77 36.87 31.57
C VAL A 83 -2.68 36.60 30.38
N PHE A 84 -2.90 35.33 30.08
CA PHE A 84 -3.92 34.89 29.12
C PHE A 84 -4.90 33.98 29.84
N PHE A 85 -6.20 34.30 29.78
CA PHE A 85 -7.26 33.51 30.41
C PHE A 85 -8.43 33.26 29.46
N GLN A 86 -8.70 31.99 29.17
CA GLN A 86 -9.84 31.47 28.39
C GLN A 86 -10.19 32.28 27.12
N GLY A 87 -9.16 32.76 26.40
CA GLY A 87 -9.31 33.50 25.14
C GLY A 87 -9.07 35.02 25.22
N ARG A 88 -8.76 35.59 26.39
CA ARG A 88 -8.48 37.02 26.58
C ARG A 88 -7.12 37.28 27.23
N TYR A 89 -6.52 38.44 26.94
CA TYR A 89 -5.27 38.89 27.56
C TYR A 89 -5.52 39.95 28.63
N TYR A 90 -4.70 39.91 29.69
CA TYR A 90 -4.72 40.83 30.83
C TYR A 90 -3.25 41.19 31.17
N GLU A 91 -3.04 42.34 31.81
CA GLU A 91 -1.71 42.80 32.25
C GLU A 91 -1.25 42.09 33.53
N SER A 92 -2.19 41.66 34.38
CA SER A 92 -1.88 40.98 35.65
C SER A 92 -3.01 40.07 36.14
N LEU A 93 -2.69 39.18 37.08
CA LEU A 93 -3.68 38.33 37.73
C LEU A 93 -4.69 39.13 38.58
N ALA A 94 -4.26 40.27 39.15
CA ALA A 94 -5.15 41.16 39.89
C ALA A 94 -6.20 41.83 38.98
N GLN A 95 -5.82 42.23 37.76
CA GLN A 95 -6.76 42.78 36.77
C GLN A 95 -7.77 41.71 36.30
N LEU A 96 -7.32 40.46 36.16
CA LEU A 96 -8.20 39.33 35.82
C LEU A 96 -9.24 39.09 36.93
N GLU A 97 -8.83 39.14 38.19
CA GLU A 97 -9.73 39.01 39.34
C GLU A 97 -10.71 40.19 39.45
N GLU A 98 -10.24 41.43 39.34
CA GLU A 98 -11.08 42.64 39.37
C GLU A 98 -12.18 42.61 38.29
N GLN A 99 -11.83 42.26 37.05
CA GLN A 99 -12.80 42.14 35.97
C GLN A 99 -13.76 40.95 36.17
N PHE A 100 -13.33 39.90 36.88
CA PHE A 100 -14.18 38.77 37.23
C PHE A 100 -15.19 39.13 38.32
N GLU A 101 -14.77 39.81 39.39
CA GLU A 101 -15.66 40.35 40.42
C GLU A 101 -16.65 41.37 39.84
N ALA A 102 -16.23 42.18 38.87
CA ALA A 102 -17.09 43.08 38.10
C ALA A 102 -18.03 42.37 37.09
N GLY A 103 -18.02 41.03 37.01
CA GLY A 103 -18.88 40.24 36.12
C GLY A 103 -18.53 40.33 34.63
N GLN A 104 -17.35 40.85 34.27
CA GLN A 104 -16.89 41.06 32.88
C GLN A 104 -16.17 39.82 32.30
N VAL A 105 -15.80 38.86 33.15
CA VAL A 105 -15.14 37.60 32.79
C VAL A 105 -16.07 36.41 33.03
N ASN A 106 -16.51 35.78 31.94
CA ASN A 106 -17.23 34.51 32.00
C ASN A 106 -16.23 33.37 32.18
N VAL A 107 -16.22 32.75 33.37
CA VAL A 107 -15.40 31.59 33.69
C VAL A 107 -16.13 30.31 33.30
N VAL A 108 -15.58 29.56 32.36
CA VAL A 108 -15.97 28.18 32.09
C VAL A 108 -15.40 27.31 33.20
N VAL A 109 -16.29 26.59 33.90
CA VAL A 109 -15.94 25.67 34.99
C VAL A 109 -15.40 24.37 34.42
N ILE A 110 -14.31 23.87 34.98
CA ILE A 110 -13.72 22.58 34.63
C ILE A 110 -14.36 21.52 35.55
N PRO A 111 -15.04 20.49 34.99
CA PRO A 111 -15.75 19.51 35.79
C PRO A 111 -14.82 18.77 36.77
N ASN A 112 -15.11 18.88 38.06
CA ASN A 112 -14.39 18.15 39.12
C ASN A 112 -14.76 16.65 39.14
N ASN A 113 -15.83 16.27 38.43
CA ASN A 113 -16.33 14.89 38.33
C ASN A 113 -15.75 14.17 37.10
N GLY A 114 -14.51 13.70 37.24
CA GLY A 114 -14.00 12.65 36.36
C GLY A 114 -14.64 11.31 36.69
N THR A 115 -15.81 11.00 36.12
CA THR A 115 -16.29 9.60 36.03
C THR A 115 -15.44 8.84 35.02
N ALA A 116 -14.27 8.39 35.46
CA ALA A 116 -13.57 7.22 34.91
C ALA A 116 -13.87 6.03 35.84
N LEU A 117 -14.03 4.84 35.27
CA LEU A 117 -14.47 3.65 36.01
C LEU A 117 -13.51 3.27 37.15
N ILE A 118 -14.09 3.04 38.32
CA ILE A 118 -13.39 2.78 39.58
C ILE A 118 -12.89 1.34 39.64
N TRP A 119 -11.60 1.13 39.89
CA TRP A 119 -11.11 -0.03 40.66
C TRP A 119 -9.98 0.38 41.63
N ALA A 120 -10.15 0.06 42.91
CA ALA A 120 -9.16 0.27 43.98
C ALA A 120 -8.10 -0.86 43.95
N SER A 121 -6.98 -0.87 44.67
CA SER A 121 -6.55 -0.17 45.89
C SER A 121 -4.98 -0.15 45.94
N LEU A 122 -4.23 0.21 46.99
CA LEU A 122 -4.44 0.69 48.37
C LEU A 122 -3.20 1.56 48.73
N ARG A 123 -3.25 2.46 49.72
CA ARG A 123 -2.11 3.32 50.12
C ARG A 123 -1.53 2.97 51.51
N ARG A 124 -0.20 2.97 51.64
CA ARG A 124 0.54 3.46 52.84
C ARG A 124 1.87 4.09 52.41
N PRO A 125 2.27 5.28 52.93
CA PRO A 125 3.53 5.93 52.58
C PRO A 125 4.63 5.71 53.64
N TRP A 126 5.88 5.65 53.21
CA TRP A 126 7.07 5.92 54.02
C TRP A 126 8.11 6.69 53.17
N PRO A 127 8.87 7.66 53.72
CA PRO A 127 9.73 8.55 52.95
C PRO A 127 11.20 8.10 52.94
N VAL A 128 11.90 8.36 51.82
CA VAL A 128 13.37 8.31 51.69
C VAL A 128 13.83 9.53 50.86
N PRO A 129 14.99 10.16 51.11
CA PRO A 129 15.28 11.52 50.60
C PRO A 129 15.78 11.60 49.16
N LEU A 130 15.73 12.81 48.60
CA LEU A 130 16.45 13.21 47.38
C LEU A 130 17.97 13.27 47.62
N ASP A 131 18.74 12.97 46.58
CA ASP A 131 19.90 13.80 46.14
C ASP A 131 20.47 13.31 44.80
N CYS A 132 20.33 14.10 43.74
CA CYS A 132 21.45 14.72 42.99
C CYS A 132 21.00 15.33 41.64
N PRO A 133 21.62 16.44 41.19
CA PRO A 133 21.25 17.16 39.97
C PRO A 133 22.16 16.84 38.78
N TYR A 134 21.65 16.89 37.55
CA TYR A 134 22.51 17.17 36.38
C TYR A 134 21.88 18.10 35.35
N LEU A 135 22.73 18.95 34.79
CA LEU A 135 22.39 20.00 33.84
C LEU A 135 22.15 19.45 32.44
N ALA A 136 21.23 20.09 31.71
CA ALA A 136 21.15 19.93 30.26
C ALA A 136 22.31 20.69 29.60
N THR A 137 23.06 19.99 28.75
CA THR A 137 23.93 20.55 27.70
C THR A 137 23.46 20.01 26.37
N ASP A 138 23.61 20.78 25.30
CA ASP A 138 23.28 20.34 23.95
C ASP A 138 24.05 19.05 23.60
N VAL A 139 23.33 18.03 23.11
CA VAL A 139 23.91 16.75 22.68
C VAL A 139 23.65 16.60 21.18
N ASP A 140 24.70 16.84 20.39
CA ASP A 140 24.74 16.40 19.00
C ASP A 140 24.85 14.86 18.97
N TRP A 141 23.80 14.19 18.52
CA TRP A 141 23.75 12.73 18.42
C TRP A 141 24.52 12.23 17.19
N HIS A 142 25.84 12.12 17.33
CA HIS A 142 26.69 11.45 16.35
C HIS A 142 26.56 9.93 16.45
N PHE A 143 25.71 9.33 15.61
CA PHE A 143 25.74 7.89 15.36
C PHE A 143 26.88 7.55 14.40
N LEU A 144 28.08 7.32 14.94
CA LEU A 144 29.18 6.70 14.20
C LEU A 144 29.07 5.17 14.33
N LEU A 145 28.71 4.47 13.24
CA LEU A 145 28.78 3.01 13.17
C LEU A 145 30.22 2.57 12.85
N GLU A 146 31.13 2.82 13.79
CA GLU A 146 32.52 2.34 13.71
C GLU A 146 32.64 0.92 14.28
N PHE A 147 32.87 -0.08 13.41
CA PHE A 147 33.07 -1.48 13.81
C PHE A 147 34.47 -1.75 14.40
N GLN A 148 34.85 -1.06 15.49
CA GLN A 148 35.93 -1.48 16.40
C GLN A 148 35.61 -1.11 17.86
N GLY A 149 35.67 -2.09 18.77
CA GLY A 149 35.55 -1.84 20.21
C GLY A 149 36.91 -1.55 20.89
N PRO A 150 36.98 -1.41 22.24
CA PRO A 150 35.87 -1.49 23.21
C PRO A 150 35.84 -0.35 24.26
N ARG A 151 34.62 0.02 24.76
CA ARG A 151 34.23 0.16 26.20
C ARG A 151 33.08 1.15 26.45
N THR A 152 31.94 0.58 26.87
CA THR A 152 30.95 1.08 27.85
C THR A 152 30.33 2.49 27.72
N LEU A 153 29.02 2.50 27.44
CA LEU A 153 28.02 3.16 28.29
C LEU A 153 26.69 2.39 28.18
N TYR A 154 25.96 2.23 29.29
CA TYR A 154 24.76 1.40 29.37
C TYR A 154 23.52 2.13 28.83
N ASN A 155 23.09 1.75 27.62
CA ASN A 155 21.68 1.76 27.22
C ASN A 155 21.29 0.33 26.85
N ALA A 156 20.03 -0.06 27.03
CA ALA A 156 19.59 -1.43 26.80
C ALA A 156 19.64 -1.79 25.29
N LEU A 157 20.72 -2.44 24.84
CA LEU A 157 20.75 -3.10 23.55
C LEU A 157 19.81 -4.32 23.58
N CYS A 158 18.70 -4.25 22.85
CA CYS A 158 17.97 -5.44 22.41
C CYS A 158 18.64 -6.01 21.15
N VAL A 159 19.81 -6.63 21.31
CA VAL A 159 20.38 -7.53 20.31
C VAL A 159 19.95 -8.95 20.66
N PHE A 160 19.19 -9.60 19.77
CA PHE A 160 18.91 -11.02 19.88
C PHE A 160 20.15 -11.81 19.44
N GLU A 161 21.08 -12.04 20.37
CA GLU A 161 22.17 -13.00 20.21
C GLU A 161 22.06 -14.10 21.27
N GLN A 162 22.02 -15.35 20.82
CA GLN A 162 22.10 -16.52 21.69
C GLN A 162 23.29 -17.38 21.26
N ASN A 163 24.46 -17.16 21.89
CA ASN A 163 25.33 -18.19 22.47
C ASN A 163 26.69 -17.61 22.88
N GLU A 164 27.22 -18.09 24.00
CA GLU A 164 28.55 -17.70 24.49
C GLU A 164 29.70 -18.49 23.84
N GLY A 165 30.82 -17.80 23.61
CA GLY A 165 32.15 -18.36 23.84
C GLY A 165 32.90 -18.94 22.64
N LEU A 166 33.91 -18.20 22.13
CA LEU A 166 35.31 -18.62 21.89
C LEU A 166 36.14 -17.42 21.34
N PRO A 167 37.48 -17.39 21.49
CA PRO A 167 38.27 -16.16 21.35
C PRO A 167 38.75 -15.82 19.93
N LEU A 168 38.75 -14.53 19.62
CA LEU A 168 39.22 -13.92 18.37
C LEU A 168 40.71 -14.21 18.07
N ARG A 169 41.01 -14.69 16.86
CA ARG A 169 42.33 -14.52 16.20
C ARG A 169 42.18 -13.63 14.97
N ARG A 170 43.10 -12.67 14.81
CA ARG A 170 43.16 -11.78 13.65
C ARG A 170 43.64 -12.53 12.40
N HIS A 171 42.91 -12.42 11.30
CA HIS A 171 43.46 -12.55 9.95
C HIS A 171 42.98 -11.37 9.09
N HIS A 172 43.88 -10.87 8.23
CA HIS A 172 43.64 -9.72 7.38
C HIS A 172 42.75 -10.06 6.18
N SER A 173 41.95 -9.07 5.75
CA SER A 173 41.50 -8.85 4.36
C SER A 173 41.04 -10.08 3.55
N ASP A 174 39.96 -10.73 3.96
CA ASP A 174 39.05 -11.50 3.07
C ASP A 174 37.65 -11.75 3.69
N ALA A 175 37.32 -11.11 4.82
CA ALA A 175 36.18 -11.53 5.67
C ALA A 175 34.78 -11.03 5.23
N PHE A 176 34.68 -10.05 4.32
CA PHE A 176 33.38 -9.45 3.94
C PHE A 176 32.54 -10.32 2.99
N SER A 177 33.15 -11.26 2.26
CA SER A 177 32.43 -12.17 1.36
C SER A 177 31.90 -13.42 2.07
N HIS A 178 32.48 -13.82 3.19
CA HIS A 178 32.17 -15.09 3.86
C HIS A 178 31.05 -15.01 4.91
N TYR A 179 30.74 -13.84 5.47
CA TYR A 179 29.73 -13.72 6.53
C TYR A 179 28.27 -13.69 6.05
N PHE A 180 28.01 -13.37 4.77
CA PHE A 180 26.67 -13.37 4.19
C PHE A 180 26.41 -14.56 3.24
N GLY A 181 27.26 -15.58 3.28
CA GLY A 181 27.13 -16.83 2.52
C GLY A 181 26.07 -17.79 3.07
N GLY A 182 24.83 -17.31 3.27
CA GLY A 182 23.77 -18.11 3.91
C GLY A 182 22.49 -17.32 4.24
N LEU A 183 22.08 -16.40 3.36
CA LEU A 183 20.91 -15.55 3.62
C LEU A 183 19.59 -16.26 3.35
N VAL A 184 19.07 -16.87 4.42
CA VAL A 184 17.63 -16.94 4.70
C VAL A 184 17.10 -15.50 4.89
N GLU A 185 15.79 -15.24 4.69
CA GLU A 185 15.21 -13.92 4.99
C GLU A 185 15.24 -13.61 6.49
N THR A 186 16.37 -13.06 6.95
CA THR A 186 16.52 -12.44 8.26
C THR A 186 16.71 -10.95 8.05
N MET A 187 15.66 -10.16 8.32
CA MET A 187 15.80 -8.71 8.47
C MET A 187 16.37 -8.41 9.85
N LEU A 188 17.43 -7.61 9.92
CA LEU A 188 17.94 -7.09 11.18
C LEU A 188 17.36 -5.69 11.39
N ALA A 189 16.52 -5.53 12.42
CA ALA A 189 15.95 -4.24 12.79
C ALA A 189 16.62 -3.70 14.05
N PHE A 190 17.10 -2.45 14.00
CA PHE A 190 17.50 -1.68 15.16
C PHE A 190 16.39 -0.68 15.48
N ILE A 191 15.75 -0.88 16.64
CA ILE A 191 14.69 0.00 17.13
C ILE A 191 15.19 0.73 18.37
N SER A 192 15.14 2.06 18.34
CA SER A 192 15.41 2.94 19.48
C SER A 192 14.19 3.81 19.77
N VAL A 193 13.93 4.12 21.04
CA VAL A 193 12.82 5.01 21.42
C VAL A 193 13.32 6.14 22.31
N SER A 194 12.93 7.36 21.96
CA SER A 194 13.26 8.58 22.71
C SER A 194 11.98 9.27 23.17
N THR A 195 11.71 9.29 24.48
CA THR A 195 10.61 10.08 25.04
C THR A 195 11.03 11.53 25.22
N LEU A 196 10.25 12.47 24.68
CA LEU A 196 10.43 13.91 24.83
C LEU A 196 9.09 14.57 25.20
N PHE A 197 8.98 14.99 26.45
CA PHE A 197 7.74 15.49 27.05
C PHE A 197 6.57 14.50 26.87
N ASN A 198 5.62 14.82 25.97
CA ASN A 198 4.41 14.04 25.75
C ASN A 198 4.58 12.95 24.69
N TYR A 199 5.66 12.97 23.90
CA TYR A 199 5.82 12.14 22.71
C TYR A 199 6.93 11.09 22.88
N ASP A 200 6.65 9.87 22.44
CA ASP A 200 7.64 8.81 22.23
C ASP A 200 7.99 8.77 20.74
N TYR A 201 9.24 9.09 20.40
CA TYR A 201 9.78 8.98 19.05
C TYR A 201 10.43 7.61 18.84
N VAL A 202 9.93 6.84 17.88
CA VAL A 202 10.45 5.51 17.54
C VAL A 202 11.29 5.64 16.27
N TRP A 203 12.57 5.31 16.40
CA TRP A 203 13.56 5.26 15.33
C TRP A 203 13.74 3.80 14.93
N ASP A 204 13.51 3.48 13.66
CA ASP A 204 13.48 2.10 13.14
C ASP A 204 14.40 2.03 11.91
N VAL A 205 15.52 1.32 12.06
CA VAL A 205 16.52 1.13 11.01
C VAL A 205 16.59 -0.36 10.67
N ILE A 206 16.16 -0.71 9.47
CA ILE A 206 16.01 -2.08 9.00
C ILE A 206 17.07 -2.36 7.93
N PHE A 207 17.85 -3.41 8.16
CA PHE A 207 18.78 -3.98 7.20
C PHE A 207 18.14 -5.23 6.58
N HIS A 208 17.90 -5.16 5.28
CA HIS A 208 17.34 -6.27 4.51
C HIS A 208 18.44 -7.20 3.99
N SER A 209 18.13 -8.48 3.82
CA SER A 209 19.05 -9.51 3.30
C SER A 209 19.60 -9.20 1.90
N ASN A 210 18.86 -8.44 1.09
CA ASN A 210 19.32 -7.98 -0.23
C ASN A 210 20.27 -6.76 -0.18
N GLY A 211 20.66 -6.28 1.01
CA GLY A 211 21.53 -5.11 1.20
C GLY A 211 20.81 -3.76 1.21
N ALA A 212 19.48 -3.73 1.05
CA ALA A 212 18.71 -2.49 1.21
C ALA A 212 18.69 -2.05 2.68
N ILE A 213 18.78 -0.74 2.90
CA ILE A 213 18.69 -0.11 4.22
C ILE A 213 17.45 0.79 4.23
N GLN A 214 16.55 0.57 5.18
CA GLN A 214 15.33 1.34 5.34
C GLN A 214 15.34 2.06 6.69
N VAL A 215 15.18 3.39 6.68
CA VAL A 215 15.09 4.23 7.88
C VAL A 215 13.67 4.78 8.00
N LYS A 216 13.06 4.65 9.19
CA LYS A 216 11.72 5.16 9.49
C LYS A 216 11.70 5.93 10.80
N PHE A 217 10.72 6.82 10.87
CA PHE A 217 10.45 7.71 11.99
C PHE A 217 8.96 7.63 12.34
N TYR A 218 8.64 7.16 13.54
CA TYR A 218 7.27 7.20 14.05
C TYR A 218 7.21 8.09 15.29
N ALA A 219 6.08 8.76 15.50
CA ALA A 219 5.79 9.51 16.71
C ALA A 219 4.49 9.00 17.32
N THR A 220 4.49 8.68 18.61
CA THR A 220 3.32 8.28 19.38
C THR A 220 3.34 8.99 20.75
N GLY A 221 2.34 8.75 21.61
CA GLY A 221 2.21 9.44 22.91
C GLY A 221 1.00 10.38 22.98
N PHE A 222 1.07 11.37 23.88
CA PHE A 222 -0.04 12.26 24.22
C PHE A 222 -0.10 13.51 23.32
N ILE A 223 -1.31 13.82 22.86
CA ILE A 223 -1.60 15.03 22.08
C ILE A 223 -1.27 16.28 22.90
N ASN A 224 -0.42 17.16 22.35
CA ASN A 224 -0.29 18.52 22.87
C ASN A 224 -1.64 19.26 22.76
N SER A 225 -2.12 19.81 23.87
CA SER A 225 -3.46 20.36 23.97
C SER A 225 -3.54 21.65 24.79
N VAL A 226 -4.50 22.49 24.39
CA VAL A 226 -4.79 23.80 24.99
C VAL A 226 -6.28 23.91 25.30
N PHE A 227 -6.65 24.92 26.09
CA PHE A 227 -8.05 25.17 26.41
C PHE A 227 -8.83 25.56 25.14
N HIS A 228 -10.03 25.03 24.98
CA HIS A 228 -10.88 25.33 23.82
C HIS A 228 -11.72 26.60 24.08
N PHE A 229 -11.46 27.66 23.31
CA PHE A 229 -12.19 28.93 23.39
C PHE A 229 -12.55 29.46 21.98
N GLY A 230 -13.76 30.01 21.83
CA GLY A 230 -14.20 30.76 20.66
C GLY A 230 -13.81 30.13 19.30
N ALA A 231 -13.21 30.93 18.41
CA ALA A 231 -12.82 30.52 17.06
C ALA A 231 -11.51 29.69 16.99
N ALA A 232 -11.24 28.83 17.98
CA ALA A 232 -10.00 28.04 18.04
C ALA A 232 -9.98 26.81 17.12
N ARG A 233 -11.10 26.39 16.52
CA ARG A 233 -11.20 25.22 15.60
C ARG A 233 -10.35 25.31 14.31
N ARG A 234 -9.77 26.48 14.01
CA ARG A 234 -8.77 26.69 12.95
C ARG A 234 -7.33 26.38 13.37
N TYR A 235 -7.08 26.12 14.67
CA TYR A 235 -5.76 25.79 15.23
C TYR A 235 -5.69 24.33 15.71
N GLY A 236 -6.66 23.50 15.38
CA GLY A 236 -6.74 22.11 15.85
C GLY A 236 -8.17 21.56 15.88
N ASN A 237 -8.30 20.32 16.32
CA ASN A 237 -9.59 19.66 16.54
C ASN A 237 -9.92 19.66 18.05
N GLN A 238 -11.19 19.83 18.40
CA GLN A 238 -11.65 19.57 19.76
C GLN A 238 -11.58 18.05 20.00
N VAL A 239 -10.87 17.63 21.05
CA VAL A 239 -10.62 16.21 21.39
C VAL A 239 -11.25 15.80 22.73
N ARG A 240 -11.68 16.78 23.53
CA ARG A 240 -12.44 16.59 24.77
C ARG A 240 -13.24 17.86 25.07
N GLU A 241 -14.14 17.79 26.05
CA GLU A 241 -14.78 18.96 26.62
C GLU A 241 -13.73 20.01 27.03
N ASN A 242 -13.93 21.25 26.56
CA ASN A 242 -13.05 22.40 26.76
C ASN A 242 -11.55 22.20 26.40
N THR A 243 -11.22 21.20 25.57
CA THR A 243 -9.82 20.85 25.22
C THR A 243 -9.64 20.71 23.70
N LEU A 244 -8.70 21.47 23.14
CA LEU A 244 -8.31 21.45 21.73
C LEU A 244 -6.96 20.76 21.58
N GLY A 245 -6.87 19.71 20.75
CA GLY A 245 -5.60 19.15 20.31
C GLY A 245 -5.01 20.06 19.23
N THR A 246 -3.82 20.61 19.48
CA THR A 246 -3.23 21.66 18.61
C THR A 246 -2.69 21.09 17.30
N VAL A 247 -2.86 21.81 16.19
CA VAL A 247 -2.14 21.53 14.94
C VAL A 247 -0.63 21.74 15.15
N HIS A 248 0.19 20.76 14.73
CA HIS A 248 1.65 20.77 14.88
C HIS A 248 2.29 19.89 13.81
N THR A 249 3.62 19.98 13.68
CA THR A 249 4.43 19.21 12.73
C THR A 249 5.57 18.53 13.48
N HIS A 250 5.80 17.23 13.23
CA HIS A 250 7.02 16.55 13.65
C HIS A 250 7.96 16.44 12.44
N THR A 251 9.22 16.84 12.63
CA THR A 251 10.24 16.81 11.57
C THR A 251 11.49 16.14 12.13
N ALA A 252 11.94 15.08 11.47
CA ALA A 252 13.24 14.46 11.70
C ALA A 252 14.20 14.85 10.56
N HIS A 253 15.47 15.08 10.90
CA HIS A 253 16.53 15.34 9.93
C HIS A 253 17.64 14.31 10.15
N TYR A 254 18.04 13.64 9.08
CA TYR A 254 19.04 12.58 9.10
C TYR A 254 20.25 12.99 8.26
N LYS A 255 21.46 12.82 8.80
CA LYS A 255 22.67 12.70 7.97
C LYS A 255 22.82 11.23 7.61
N VAL A 256 22.90 10.94 6.31
CA VAL A 256 23.31 9.62 5.80
C VAL A 256 24.63 9.83 5.07
N ASP A 257 25.65 9.07 5.45
CA ASP A 257 27.01 9.16 4.92
C ASP A 257 27.36 7.82 4.27
N LEU A 258 27.72 7.81 2.98
CA LEU A 258 27.82 6.59 2.17
C LEU A 258 29.05 6.65 1.24
N ASP A 259 30.11 5.93 1.62
CA ASP A 259 31.28 5.70 0.76
C ASP A 259 31.05 4.50 -0.16
N VAL A 260 30.45 4.73 -1.33
CA VAL A 260 30.23 3.65 -2.31
C VAL A 260 31.54 3.33 -3.02
N GLY A 261 32.15 2.17 -2.71
CA GLY A 261 33.33 1.70 -3.44
C GLY A 261 34.56 2.61 -3.37
N GLY A 262 34.62 3.49 -2.37
CA GLY A 262 35.67 4.49 -2.16
C GLY A 262 35.12 5.92 -2.03
N LEU A 263 36.00 6.86 -1.70
CA LEU A 263 35.67 8.26 -1.38
C LEU A 263 35.24 9.12 -2.59
N GLU A 264 35.37 8.61 -3.82
CA GLU A 264 35.02 9.35 -5.04
C GLU A 264 33.66 8.88 -5.58
N ASN A 265 32.60 9.61 -5.25
CA ASN A 265 31.22 9.31 -5.65
C ASN A 265 30.58 10.48 -6.41
N TRP A 266 29.52 10.18 -7.16
CA TRP A 266 28.70 11.15 -7.88
C TRP A 266 27.22 10.87 -7.70
N VAL A 267 26.41 11.92 -7.79
CA VAL A 267 24.95 11.80 -7.74
C VAL A 267 24.38 11.87 -9.15
N TRP A 268 23.52 10.92 -9.49
CA TRP A 268 22.73 10.90 -10.72
C TRP A 268 21.25 11.00 -10.38
N ALA A 269 20.54 11.82 -11.15
CA ALA A 269 19.09 11.81 -11.23
C ALA A 269 18.68 11.00 -12.46
N GLU A 270 17.81 10.00 -12.26
CA GLU A 270 17.15 9.28 -13.34
C GLU A 270 15.64 9.52 -13.29
N ASP A 271 15.06 9.74 -14.48
CA ASP A 271 13.63 9.90 -14.69
C ASP A 271 13.24 9.28 -16.04
N MET A 272 11.98 9.42 -16.44
CA MET A 272 11.44 8.94 -17.69
C MET A 272 10.96 10.10 -18.58
N ALA A 273 10.84 9.83 -19.88
CA ALA A 273 10.12 10.70 -20.79
C ALA A 273 9.45 9.87 -21.89
N PHE A 274 8.27 10.32 -22.33
CA PHE A 274 7.65 9.83 -23.56
C PHE A 274 8.10 10.65 -24.77
N VAL A 275 8.51 9.97 -25.84
CA VAL A 275 8.91 10.60 -27.11
C VAL A 275 8.03 10.11 -28.26
N PRO A 276 7.41 11.03 -29.04
CA PRO A 276 6.72 10.67 -30.28
C PRO A 276 7.67 9.94 -31.23
N THR A 277 7.33 8.70 -31.57
CA THR A 277 8.14 7.82 -32.41
C THR A 277 7.28 7.25 -33.52
N ALA A 278 7.72 7.36 -34.78
CA ALA A 278 7.07 6.67 -35.90
C ALA A 278 7.30 5.15 -35.81
N ILE A 279 6.27 4.36 -36.13
CA ILE A 279 6.37 2.90 -36.08
C ILE A 279 7.09 2.40 -37.35
N PRO A 280 8.28 1.76 -37.27
CA PRO A 280 9.07 1.44 -38.46
C PRO A 280 8.38 0.51 -39.47
N TRP A 281 7.51 -0.38 -38.99
CA TRP A 281 6.71 -1.29 -39.83
C TRP A 281 5.30 -0.78 -40.15
N SER A 282 4.91 0.40 -39.64
CA SER A 282 3.66 1.06 -39.97
C SER A 282 3.85 2.60 -39.98
N PRO A 283 4.52 3.15 -41.02
CA PRO A 283 5.08 4.52 -40.97
C PRO A 283 4.03 5.64 -40.85
N GLU A 284 2.77 5.37 -41.18
CA GLU A 284 1.65 6.30 -41.03
C GLU A 284 1.22 6.49 -39.56
N HIS A 285 1.62 5.57 -38.68
CA HIS A 285 1.28 5.57 -37.27
C HIS A 285 2.45 6.06 -36.39
N GLN A 286 2.08 6.78 -35.32
CA GLN A 286 3.01 7.22 -34.28
C GLN A 286 2.57 6.74 -32.91
N ILE A 287 3.55 6.52 -32.03
CA ILE A 287 3.36 6.11 -30.64
C ILE A 287 4.13 7.02 -29.69
N GLN A 288 3.69 7.02 -28.44
CA GLN A 288 4.45 7.60 -27.33
C GLN A 288 5.35 6.52 -26.75
N ARG A 289 6.64 6.56 -27.12
CA ARG A 289 7.66 5.58 -26.70
C ARG A 289 8.32 6.06 -25.41
N LEU A 290 8.34 5.20 -24.40
CA LEU A 290 8.99 5.46 -23.12
C LEU A 290 10.52 5.30 -23.25
N GLN A 291 11.28 6.22 -22.64
CA GLN A 291 12.73 6.14 -22.51
C GLN A 291 13.22 6.67 -21.15
N VAL A 292 14.43 6.28 -20.74
CA VAL A 292 15.11 6.75 -19.54
C VAL A 292 15.88 8.04 -19.84
N THR A 293 15.73 9.05 -18.98
CA THR A 293 16.55 10.25 -18.96
C THR A 293 17.50 10.20 -17.76
N ARG A 294 18.79 10.51 -17.98
CA ARG A 294 19.82 10.49 -16.92
C ARG A 294 20.56 11.81 -16.89
N LYS A 295 20.75 12.38 -15.70
CA LYS A 295 21.49 13.63 -15.48
C LYS A 295 22.41 13.48 -14.27
N GLN A 296 23.72 13.67 -14.48
CA GLN A 296 24.67 13.82 -13.38
C GLN A 296 24.50 15.20 -12.74
N LEU A 297 24.40 15.23 -11.41
CA LEU A 297 24.29 16.46 -10.63
C LEU A 297 25.71 16.91 -10.25
N GLN A 298 26.08 18.13 -10.66
CA GLN A 298 27.47 18.64 -10.59
C GLN A 298 27.71 19.60 -9.42
N THR A 299 26.65 20.10 -8.77
CA THR A 299 26.74 21.03 -7.63
C THR A 299 25.77 20.61 -6.53
N GLU A 300 26.05 21.03 -5.30
CA GLU A 300 25.16 20.81 -4.14
C GLU A 300 23.75 21.37 -4.39
N GLU A 301 23.66 22.53 -5.03
CA GLU A 301 22.39 23.17 -5.43
C GLU A 301 21.59 22.31 -6.42
N GLN A 302 22.25 21.54 -7.30
CA GLN A 302 21.58 20.61 -8.21
C GLN A 302 21.12 19.33 -7.51
N ALA A 303 21.73 18.98 -6.37
CA ALA A 303 21.37 17.83 -5.52
C ALA A 303 20.44 18.20 -4.35
N ALA A 304 20.09 19.49 -4.18
CA ALA A 304 19.20 19.97 -3.15
C ALA A 304 17.73 19.96 -3.63
N PHE A 305 16.94 19.02 -3.12
CA PHE A 305 15.51 18.90 -3.42
C PHE A 305 14.66 19.44 -2.26
N PRO A 306 13.85 20.50 -2.47
CA PRO A 306 13.03 21.06 -1.40
C PRO A 306 11.88 20.11 -1.03
N LEU A 307 11.58 20.01 0.27
CA LEU A 307 10.45 19.21 0.77
C LEU A 307 9.13 19.65 0.13
N GLY A 308 8.44 18.73 -0.55
CA GLY A 308 7.19 19.01 -1.26
C GLY A 308 7.36 19.63 -2.65
N GLY A 309 8.59 19.85 -3.12
CA GLY A 309 8.88 20.18 -4.51
C GLY A 309 9.03 18.93 -5.38
N ALA A 310 9.26 19.13 -6.67
CA ALA A 310 9.58 18.04 -7.59
C ALA A 310 10.99 17.48 -7.30
N SER A 311 11.05 16.20 -6.88
CA SER A 311 12.27 15.40 -6.87
C SER A 311 12.30 14.48 -8.08
N PRO A 312 13.48 14.15 -8.64
CA PRO A 312 13.60 13.09 -9.64
C PRO A 312 13.15 11.76 -9.04
N ARG A 313 12.60 10.88 -9.88
CA ARG A 313 12.02 9.61 -9.43
C ARG A 313 13.04 8.68 -8.78
N HIS A 314 14.25 8.60 -9.35
CA HIS A 314 15.37 7.90 -8.75
C HIS A 314 16.56 8.84 -8.56
N LEU A 315 17.12 8.83 -7.36
CA LEU A 315 18.46 9.36 -7.07
C LEU A 315 19.41 8.18 -6.91
N TYR A 316 20.59 8.27 -7.51
CA TYR A 316 21.59 7.21 -7.49
C TYR A 316 22.95 7.79 -7.10
N LEU A 317 23.45 7.38 -5.93
CA LEU A 317 24.80 7.71 -5.48
C LEU A 317 25.74 6.61 -5.99
N ALA A 318 26.67 6.98 -6.87
CA ALA A 318 27.45 6.04 -7.68
C ALA A 318 28.95 6.26 -7.59
N SER A 319 29.71 5.17 -7.63
CA SER A 319 31.18 5.16 -7.61
C SER A 319 31.79 5.16 -9.02
N LYS A 320 33.11 5.41 -9.10
CA LYS A 320 33.93 5.12 -10.29
C LYS A 320 33.95 3.64 -10.69
N GLN A 321 33.70 2.74 -9.75
CA GLN A 321 33.75 1.29 -10.01
C GLN A 321 32.47 0.85 -10.71
N SER A 322 32.61 0.04 -11.75
CA SER A 322 31.45 -0.59 -12.42
C SER A 322 31.18 -2.01 -11.92
N ASN A 323 29.94 -2.47 -12.10
CA ASN A 323 29.63 -3.90 -12.09
C ASN A 323 30.12 -4.57 -13.40
N LYS A 324 29.96 -5.89 -13.53
CA LYS A 324 30.41 -6.66 -14.71
C LYS A 324 29.73 -6.26 -16.04
N TRP A 325 28.65 -5.49 -15.99
CA TRP A 325 27.93 -4.98 -17.18
C TRP A 325 28.37 -3.55 -17.58
N GLY A 326 29.32 -2.96 -16.85
CA GLY A 326 29.79 -1.60 -17.10
C GLY A 326 28.83 -0.52 -16.60
N HIS A 327 27.94 -0.83 -15.64
CA HIS A 327 27.15 0.18 -14.94
C HIS A 327 27.85 0.57 -13.64
N PRO A 328 27.88 1.86 -13.25
CA PRO A 328 28.42 2.30 -11.96
C PRO A 328 27.78 1.53 -10.79
N ARG A 329 28.58 1.08 -9.82
CA ARG A 329 28.07 0.57 -8.54
C ARG A 329 27.57 1.72 -7.70
N GLY A 330 26.40 1.57 -7.08
CA GLY A 330 25.73 2.66 -6.38
C GLY A 330 24.52 2.22 -5.57
N TYR A 331 24.05 3.12 -4.71
CA TYR A 331 22.79 2.97 -3.97
C TYR A 331 21.71 3.85 -4.58
N ARG A 332 20.52 3.27 -4.81
CA ARG A 332 19.30 4.02 -5.12
C ARG A 332 18.75 4.61 -3.83
N ILE A 333 18.66 5.93 -3.76
CA ILE A 333 17.98 6.64 -2.67
C ILE A 333 16.53 6.87 -3.11
N GLN A 334 15.61 6.26 -2.38
CA GLN A 334 14.16 6.40 -2.58
C GLN A 334 13.54 6.98 -1.31
N LEU A 335 12.96 8.17 -1.43
CA LEU A 335 12.15 8.73 -0.36
C LEU A 335 10.81 7.99 -0.33
N LEU A 336 10.54 7.26 0.74
CA LEU A 336 9.32 6.47 0.89
C LEU A 336 8.08 7.30 1.26
N SER A 337 8.24 8.62 1.41
CA SER A 337 7.16 9.58 1.58
C SER A 337 6.75 10.17 0.24
N SER A 338 5.47 10.03 -0.13
CA SER A 338 4.84 10.95 -1.07
C SER A 338 4.88 12.38 -0.48
N PRO A 339 4.91 13.44 -1.30
CA PRO A 339 4.97 14.83 -0.83
C PRO A 339 3.66 15.24 -0.12
N GLY A 340 3.47 14.81 1.13
CA GLY A 340 2.20 14.96 1.84
C GLY A 340 2.16 14.53 3.31
N GLU A 341 2.85 13.46 3.71
CA GLU A 341 2.45 12.66 4.90
C GLU A 341 3.58 12.35 5.92
N PRO A 342 3.31 12.49 7.23
CA PRO A 342 3.97 11.74 8.30
C PRO A 342 3.23 10.42 8.65
N LEU A 343 3.93 9.53 9.38
CA LEU A 343 3.53 8.16 9.74
C LEU A 343 2.41 8.09 10.83
N PRO A 344 1.76 6.91 11.06
CA PRO A 344 0.39 6.84 11.60
C PRO A 344 0.24 7.03 13.13
N GLN A 345 -0.98 7.38 13.56
CA GLN A 345 -1.41 7.57 14.96
C GLN A 345 -2.90 7.25 15.16
N ASN A 346 -3.26 6.75 16.35
CA ASN A 346 -4.55 6.14 16.75
C ASN A 346 -4.88 6.47 18.25
N SER A 347 -6.12 6.82 18.70
CA SER A 347 -6.43 7.18 20.15
C SER A 347 -7.94 7.32 20.62
N PRO A 348 -8.44 6.81 21.82
CA PRO A 348 -9.33 5.57 22.13
C PRO A 348 -10.88 5.47 22.48
N LEU A 349 -11.49 4.38 23.02
CA LEU A 349 -12.86 4.31 23.68
C LEU A 349 -14.20 4.45 22.85
N GLU A 350 -15.44 4.04 23.25
CA GLU A 350 -15.98 2.95 24.16
C GLU A 350 -17.56 2.98 24.31
N ARG A 351 -18.25 1.81 24.50
CA ARG A 351 -19.24 1.61 25.59
C ARG A 351 -19.64 0.14 25.93
N ALA A 352 -19.06 -0.36 27.03
CA ALA A 352 -19.50 -1.38 28.02
C ALA A 352 -20.57 -2.47 27.74
N VAL A 353 -20.19 -3.75 27.97
CA VAL A 353 -21.01 -4.82 28.58
C VAL A 353 -20.17 -5.60 29.62
N SER A 354 -20.83 -6.30 30.55
CA SER A 354 -20.30 -6.83 31.83
C SER A 354 -19.23 -7.94 31.79
N TRP A 355 -18.35 -7.92 32.80
CA TRP A 355 -17.39 -8.97 33.15
C TRP A 355 -18.01 -10.37 33.29
N GLY A 356 -17.56 -11.30 32.45
CA GLY A 356 -17.80 -12.74 32.55
C GLY A 356 -16.52 -13.54 32.80
N ARG A 357 -16.67 -14.78 33.28
CA ARG A 357 -15.57 -15.75 33.52
C ARG A 357 -14.78 -16.09 32.23
N PRO A 358 -13.54 -16.63 32.34
CA PRO A 358 -12.71 -16.94 31.17
C PRO A 358 -13.46 -17.81 30.14
N PRO A 359 -13.35 -17.51 28.83
CA PRO A 359 -14.11 -18.19 27.80
C PRO A 359 -13.56 -19.60 27.57
N SER A 360 -14.26 -20.60 28.09
CA SER A 360 -14.18 -21.97 27.57
C SER A 360 -14.73 -22.01 26.15
N ASN A 361 -13.94 -22.46 25.17
CA ASN A 361 -14.35 -22.79 23.79
C ASN A 361 -15.54 -21.96 23.25
N GLN A 362 -15.29 -20.70 22.90
CA GLN A 362 -16.28 -19.94 22.13
C GLN A 362 -16.40 -20.55 20.72
N SER A 363 -17.50 -21.24 20.48
CA SER A 363 -17.96 -21.49 19.11
C SER A 363 -18.31 -20.15 18.46
N TRP A 364 -17.53 -19.72 17.49
CA TRP A 364 -17.86 -18.56 16.65
C TRP A 364 -19.13 -18.89 15.84
N THR A 365 -20.28 -18.54 16.38
CA THR A 365 -21.57 -18.73 15.71
C THR A 365 -21.71 -17.68 14.62
N HIS A 366 -21.39 -18.05 13.38
CA HIS A 366 -21.69 -17.23 12.22
C HIS A 366 -23.21 -17.09 12.11
N PRO A 367 -23.77 -15.87 12.16
CA PRO A 367 -25.20 -15.68 11.92
C PRO A 367 -25.51 -16.02 10.45
N ASP A 368 -26.61 -16.75 10.25
CA ASP A 368 -27.02 -17.43 9.01
C ASP A 368 -27.53 -16.45 7.91
N HIS A 369 -26.70 -15.44 7.60
CA HIS A 369 -26.92 -14.51 6.50
C HIS A 369 -26.36 -15.13 5.22
N SER A 370 -27.14 -15.01 4.14
CA SER A 370 -26.78 -15.55 2.82
C SER A 370 -25.40 -15.06 2.38
N GLN A 371 -24.55 -15.97 1.88
CA GLN A 371 -23.21 -15.63 1.36
C GLN A 371 -23.30 -14.96 -0.02
N LEU A 372 -23.91 -13.78 -0.07
CA LEU A 372 -24.21 -13.04 -1.31
C LEU A 372 -22.98 -12.82 -2.21
N PHE A 373 -21.82 -12.61 -1.59
CA PHE A 373 -20.57 -12.25 -2.26
C PHE A 373 -19.59 -13.42 -2.41
N ALA A 374 -19.97 -14.65 -2.00
CA ALA A 374 -19.14 -15.82 -2.26
C ALA A 374 -19.06 -16.06 -3.77
N ASP A 375 -17.87 -16.30 -4.30
CA ASP A 375 -17.72 -16.76 -5.68
C ASP A 375 -18.48 -18.10 -5.90
N LEU A 376 -18.69 -18.48 -7.16
CA LEU A 376 -19.54 -19.63 -7.48
C LEU A 376 -18.89 -20.94 -7.02
N SER A 377 -19.67 -21.80 -6.37
CA SER A 377 -19.21 -23.14 -6.00
C SER A 377 -19.00 -24.03 -7.22
N ARG A 378 -18.25 -25.12 -7.07
CA ARG A 378 -18.08 -26.13 -8.12
C ARG A 378 -19.41 -26.68 -8.65
N GLU A 379 -20.41 -26.83 -7.77
CA GLU A 379 -21.75 -27.30 -8.12
C GLU A 379 -22.56 -26.24 -8.86
N GLU A 380 -22.48 -24.99 -8.44
CA GLU A 380 -23.12 -23.86 -9.13
C GLU A 380 -22.55 -23.68 -10.54
N LEU A 381 -21.22 -23.66 -10.68
CA LEU A 381 -20.53 -23.60 -11.97
C LEU A 381 -20.95 -24.77 -12.88
N THR A 382 -20.94 -26.00 -12.38
CA THR A 382 -21.38 -27.18 -13.14
C THR A 382 -22.82 -27.04 -13.64
N THR A 383 -23.71 -26.49 -12.81
CA THR A 383 -25.12 -26.35 -13.15
C THR A 383 -25.38 -25.24 -14.16
N VAL A 384 -24.68 -24.10 -14.07
CA VAL A 384 -24.72 -23.03 -15.08
C VAL A 384 -24.18 -23.52 -16.42
N MET A 385 -23.05 -24.24 -16.42
CA MET A 385 -22.49 -24.83 -17.64
C MET A 385 -23.44 -25.83 -18.29
N SER A 386 -24.09 -26.67 -17.48
CA SER A 386 -25.11 -27.62 -17.96
C SER A 386 -26.31 -26.90 -18.56
N PHE A 387 -26.79 -25.82 -17.93
CA PHE A 387 -27.90 -25.00 -18.41
C PHE A 387 -27.56 -24.29 -19.73
N LEU A 388 -26.41 -23.60 -19.80
CA LEU A 388 -25.95 -22.92 -21.01
C LEU A 388 -25.74 -23.89 -22.17
N THR A 389 -25.17 -25.08 -21.92
CA THR A 389 -24.99 -26.12 -22.94
C THR A 389 -26.34 -26.56 -23.55
N GLN A 390 -27.39 -26.65 -22.74
CA GLN A 390 -28.74 -26.99 -23.22
C GLN A 390 -29.40 -25.83 -24.01
N GLN A 391 -29.21 -24.59 -23.58
CA GLN A 391 -29.86 -23.42 -24.19
C GLN A 391 -29.17 -22.94 -25.48
N LEU A 392 -27.84 -23.00 -25.54
CA LEU A 392 -27.04 -22.53 -26.69
C LEU A 392 -26.90 -23.57 -27.80
N GLY A 393 -27.24 -24.83 -27.52
CA GLY A 393 -27.37 -25.90 -28.52
C GLY A 393 -26.08 -26.66 -28.85
N PRO A 394 -26.15 -27.60 -29.80
CA PRO A 394 -25.12 -28.63 -30.02
C PRO A 394 -23.86 -28.13 -30.76
N ASP A 395 -23.86 -26.88 -31.25
CA ASP A 395 -22.72 -26.30 -31.97
C ASP A 395 -21.68 -25.63 -31.02
N LEU A 396 -21.87 -25.75 -29.69
CA LEU A 396 -20.89 -25.33 -28.69
C LEU A 396 -19.67 -26.27 -28.66
N VAL A 397 -18.47 -25.68 -28.69
CA VAL A 397 -17.18 -26.34 -28.51
C VAL A 397 -16.61 -25.96 -27.14
N ASP A 398 -15.79 -26.84 -26.57
CA ASP A 398 -15.02 -26.51 -25.36
C ASP A 398 -13.99 -25.41 -25.68
N ALA A 399 -13.96 -24.34 -24.90
CA ALA A 399 -13.09 -23.18 -25.16
C ALA A 399 -11.59 -23.56 -25.18
N ALA A 400 -11.18 -24.57 -24.41
CA ALA A 400 -9.83 -25.17 -24.46
C ALA A 400 -9.45 -25.74 -25.86
N GLN A 401 -10.43 -26.03 -26.71
CA GLN A 401 -10.25 -26.62 -28.03
C GLN A 401 -10.83 -25.76 -29.17
N ALA A 402 -11.57 -24.70 -28.85
CA ALA A 402 -12.30 -23.88 -29.81
C ALA A 402 -11.38 -23.13 -30.78
N ARG A 403 -11.72 -23.21 -32.07
CA ARG A 403 -11.14 -22.37 -33.11
C ARG A 403 -11.78 -20.98 -33.08
N PRO A 404 -11.15 -19.95 -33.68
CA PRO A 404 -11.75 -18.62 -33.74
C PRO A 404 -13.14 -18.59 -34.40
N SER A 405 -13.44 -19.53 -35.31
CA SER A 405 -14.74 -19.69 -35.98
C SER A 405 -15.78 -20.48 -35.21
N ASP A 406 -15.47 -21.01 -34.02
CA ASP A 406 -16.41 -21.84 -33.23
C ASP A 406 -17.25 -20.98 -32.27
N ASN A 407 -18.31 -21.58 -31.72
CA ASN A 407 -19.02 -21.00 -30.58
C ASN A 407 -18.51 -21.66 -29.29
N CYS A 408 -18.14 -20.88 -28.28
CA CYS A 408 -17.71 -21.43 -26.99
C CYS A 408 -18.10 -20.53 -25.80
N ILE A 409 -18.24 -21.16 -24.63
CA ILE A 409 -18.36 -20.45 -23.35
C ILE A 409 -16.94 -20.14 -22.89
N PHE A 410 -16.55 -18.87 -22.92
CA PHE A 410 -15.21 -18.42 -22.55
C PHE A 410 -15.02 -18.40 -21.03
N SER A 411 -16.00 -17.92 -20.28
CA SER A 411 -15.96 -17.91 -18.82
C SER A 411 -17.36 -17.95 -18.19
N VAL A 412 -17.41 -18.40 -16.93
CA VAL A 412 -18.56 -18.25 -16.02
C VAL A 412 -18.05 -17.84 -14.64
N GLU A 413 -18.52 -16.70 -14.13
CA GLU A 413 -18.21 -16.21 -12.78
C GLU A 413 -19.46 -15.64 -12.08
N LEU A 414 -19.31 -15.22 -10.81
CA LEU A 414 -20.41 -14.63 -10.03
C LEU A 414 -20.86 -13.28 -10.65
N GLN A 415 -22.14 -13.16 -10.98
CA GLN A 415 -22.76 -11.85 -11.18
C GLN A 415 -23.08 -11.26 -9.81
N LEU A 416 -22.34 -10.23 -9.40
CA LEU A 416 -22.59 -9.55 -8.13
C LEU A 416 -24.00 -8.94 -8.09
N PRO A 417 -24.70 -9.00 -6.95
CA PRO A 417 -26.02 -8.39 -6.79
C PRO A 417 -25.92 -6.85 -6.74
N THR A 418 -27.02 -6.17 -7.07
CA THR A 418 -27.12 -4.72 -6.87
C THR A 418 -26.98 -4.36 -5.39
N LYS A 419 -26.25 -3.27 -5.08
CA LYS A 419 -25.99 -2.82 -3.71
C LYS A 419 -27.29 -2.53 -2.97
N ALA A 420 -28.28 -1.96 -3.66
CA ALA A 420 -29.60 -1.68 -3.10
C ALA A 420 -30.29 -2.94 -2.54
N ALA A 421 -30.22 -4.07 -3.26
CA ALA A 421 -30.80 -5.35 -2.83
C ALA A 421 -29.92 -6.08 -1.80
N ALA A 422 -28.60 -6.04 -1.97
CA ALA A 422 -27.66 -6.62 -1.00
C ALA A 422 -27.81 -5.95 0.38
N LEU A 423 -27.84 -4.61 0.45
CA LEU A 423 -28.07 -3.87 1.69
C LEU A 423 -29.48 -4.08 2.26
N ALA A 424 -30.49 -4.30 1.42
CA ALA A 424 -31.83 -4.67 1.89
C ALA A 424 -31.82 -6.00 2.65
N HIS A 425 -31.07 -6.99 2.17
CA HIS A 425 -30.88 -8.26 2.86
C HIS A 425 -30.03 -8.09 4.13
N LEU A 426 -28.84 -7.51 3.99
CA LEU A 426 -27.82 -7.45 5.04
C LEU A 426 -28.17 -6.57 6.24
N ASP A 427 -28.94 -5.49 6.03
CA ASP A 427 -29.24 -4.50 7.09
C ASP A 427 -30.71 -4.48 7.50
N ARG A 428 -31.62 -4.88 6.61
CA ARG A 428 -33.08 -4.80 6.83
C ARG A 428 -33.77 -6.18 6.88
N GLY A 429 -33.01 -7.27 6.75
CA GLY A 429 -33.55 -8.64 6.78
C GLY A 429 -34.52 -8.96 5.64
N SER A 430 -34.43 -8.24 4.50
CA SER A 430 -35.19 -8.59 3.30
C SER A 430 -34.74 -9.96 2.77
N PRO A 431 -35.55 -10.65 1.94
CA PRO A 431 -35.08 -11.82 1.21
C PRO A 431 -33.77 -11.53 0.45
N PRO A 432 -32.84 -12.48 0.35
CA PRO A 432 -31.62 -12.28 -0.42
C PRO A 432 -31.96 -12.01 -1.90
N PRO A 433 -31.19 -11.16 -2.61
CA PRO A 433 -31.31 -11.04 -4.06
C PRO A 433 -31.10 -12.39 -4.75
N ALA A 434 -31.65 -12.55 -5.95
CA ALA A 434 -31.35 -13.70 -6.79
C ALA A 434 -29.83 -13.80 -7.00
N ARG A 435 -29.27 -14.97 -6.69
CA ARG A 435 -27.86 -15.27 -6.95
C ARG A 435 -27.73 -15.66 -8.42
N GLU A 436 -26.90 -14.93 -9.16
CA GLU A 436 -26.76 -15.05 -10.61
C GLU A 436 -25.30 -15.31 -11.00
N ALA A 437 -25.09 -15.90 -12.17
CA ALA A 437 -23.79 -16.01 -12.81
C ALA A 437 -23.72 -15.08 -14.03
N LEU A 438 -22.53 -14.56 -14.33
CA LEU A 438 -22.21 -13.90 -15.59
C LEU A 438 -21.39 -14.86 -16.44
N ALA A 439 -21.83 -15.11 -17.68
CA ALA A 439 -21.14 -15.94 -18.65
C ALA A 439 -20.73 -15.11 -19.87
N ILE A 440 -19.47 -15.22 -20.28
CA ILE A 440 -18.98 -14.62 -21.52
C ILE A 440 -18.98 -15.69 -22.61
N ILE A 441 -19.69 -15.43 -23.70
CA ILE A 441 -19.83 -16.34 -24.84
C ILE A 441 -19.13 -15.73 -26.05
N PHE A 442 -18.32 -16.53 -26.73
CA PHE A 442 -17.77 -16.20 -28.04
C PHE A 442 -18.64 -16.87 -29.11
N PHE A 443 -19.26 -16.08 -29.98
CA PHE A 443 -20.00 -16.60 -31.13
C PHE A 443 -19.21 -16.38 -32.42
N GLY A 444 -18.25 -17.28 -32.69
CA GLY A 444 -17.47 -17.28 -33.92
C GLY A 444 -18.21 -17.83 -35.14
N ARG A 445 -19.19 -18.72 -34.93
CA ARG A 445 -19.81 -19.55 -35.99
C ARG A 445 -21.03 -18.89 -36.64
N GLN A 446 -20.90 -17.61 -37.00
CA GLN A 446 -21.98 -16.82 -37.59
C GLN A 446 -21.46 -15.73 -38.55
N PRO A 447 -22.31 -15.17 -39.45
CA PRO A 447 -21.86 -14.20 -40.46
C PRO A 447 -21.28 -12.89 -39.90
N GLN A 448 -21.68 -12.51 -38.68
CA GLN A 448 -21.14 -11.37 -37.94
C GLN A 448 -20.76 -11.84 -36.53
N PRO A 449 -19.55 -12.38 -36.34
CA PRO A 449 -19.10 -12.85 -35.03
C PRO A 449 -19.16 -11.75 -33.98
N ASN A 450 -19.52 -12.11 -32.74
CA ASN A 450 -19.58 -11.18 -31.63
C ASN A 450 -19.17 -11.87 -30.30
N VAL A 451 -18.94 -11.04 -29.29
CA VAL A 451 -18.90 -11.49 -27.89
C VAL A 451 -20.22 -11.10 -27.24
N THR A 452 -20.76 -11.97 -26.40
CA THR A 452 -22.02 -11.77 -25.69
C THR A 452 -21.84 -12.05 -24.20
N GLU A 453 -22.40 -11.16 -23.37
CA GLU A 453 -22.48 -11.30 -21.92
C GLU A 453 -23.90 -11.78 -21.54
N LEU A 454 -23.99 -12.99 -20.98
CA LEU A 454 -25.24 -13.60 -20.51
C LEU A 454 -25.29 -13.66 -18.99
N VAL A 455 -26.35 -13.15 -18.38
CA VAL A 455 -26.63 -13.38 -16.96
C VAL A 455 -27.56 -14.59 -16.82
N VAL A 456 -27.20 -15.55 -15.96
CA VAL A 456 -27.89 -16.83 -15.76
C VAL A 456 -28.34 -16.98 -14.31
N GLY A 457 -29.58 -17.41 -14.07
CA GLY A 457 -30.10 -17.55 -12.71
C GLY A 457 -31.50 -18.17 -12.62
N PRO A 458 -32.08 -18.24 -11.40
CA PRO A 458 -31.41 -18.04 -10.13
C PRO A 458 -30.65 -19.32 -9.70
N LEU A 459 -29.51 -19.16 -9.04
CA LEU A 459 -28.76 -20.29 -8.48
C LEU A 459 -29.42 -20.83 -7.20
N PRO A 460 -29.26 -22.14 -6.88
CA PRO A 460 -28.44 -23.13 -7.57
C PRO A 460 -29.13 -23.84 -8.76
N GLN A 461 -30.41 -23.58 -9.02
CA GLN A 461 -31.18 -24.23 -10.10
C GLN A 461 -31.60 -23.19 -11.17
N PRO A 462 -30.69 -22.83 -12.09
CA PRO A 462 -30.95 -21.80 -13.10
C PRO A 462 -32.14 -22.20 -13.99
N SER A 463 -33.00 -21.22 -14.25
CA SER A 463 -34.22 -21.36 -15.05
C SER A 463 -34.36 -20.27 -16.12
N TYR A 464 -33.51 -19.23 -16.10
CA TYR A 464 -33.45 -18.20 -17.12
C TYR A 464 -31.99 -17.86 -17.51
N MET A 465 -31.85 -17.31 -18.72
CA MET A 465 -30.69 -16.51 -19.13
C MET A 465 -31.18 -15.21 -19.77
N ARG A 466 -30.40 -14.13 -19.64
CA ARG A 466 -30.65 -12.82 -20.27
C ARG A 466 -29.37 -12.26 -20.87
N ASP A 467 -29.43 -11.81 -22.12
CA ASP A 467 -28.35 -11.07 -22.77
C ASP A 467 -28.34 -9.63 -22.25
N VAL A 468 -27.21 -9.22 -21.67
CA VAL A 468 -26.99 -7.87 -21.11
C VAL A 468 -25.97 -7.06 -21.91
N THR A 469 -25.50 -7.58 -23.06
CA THR A 469 -24.44 -6.97 -23.88
C THR A 469 -24.85 -5.58 -24.36
N VAL A 470 -26.05 -5.46 -24.94
CA VAL A 470 -26.55 -4.16 -25.44
C VAL A 470 -26.96 -3.23 -24.30
N GLU A 471 -27.44 -3.78 -23.18
CA GLU A 471 -27.78 -3.01 -21.96
C GLU A 471 -26.55 -2.30 -21.38
N ARG A 472 -25.40 -2.98 -21.35
CA ARG A 472 -24.13 -2.47 -20.82
C ARG A 472 -23.35 -1.63 -21.81
N HIS A 473 -23.25 -2.08 -23.05
CA HIS A 473 -22.26 -1.57 -24.03
C HIS A 473 -22.91 -0.75 -25.17
N GLY A 474 -24.24 -0.61 -25.19
CA GLY A 474 -24.98 0.12 -26.22
C GLY A 474 -25.02 -0.55 -27.60
N GLY A 475 -24.44 -1.75 -27.74
CA GLY A 475 -24.35 -2.50 -28.98
C GLY A 475 -23.64 -3.85 -28.79
N PRO A 476 -23.47 -4.66 -29.85
CA PRO A 476 -22.73 -5.91 -29.79
C PRO A 476 -21.23 -5.66 -29.63
N LEU A 477 -20.54 -6.50 -28.83
CA LEU A 477 -19.09 -6.40 -28.67
C LEU A 477 -18.37 -6.96 -29.92
N PRO A 478 -17.49 -6.18 -30.58
CA PRO A 478 -16.77 -6.64 -31.76
C PRO A 478 -15.82 -7.81 -31.45
N TYR A 479 -15.87 -8.86 -32.27
CA TYR A 479 -15.21 -10.14 -31.98
C TYR A 479 -13.67 -10.10 -31.90
N TYR A 480 -13.02 -9.06 -32.42
CA TYR A 480 -11.58 -8.87 -32.28
C TYR A 480 -11.15 -8.42 -30.88
N ARG A 481 -12.08 -7.87 -30.07
CA ARG A 481 -11.80 -7.45 -28.68
C ARG A 481 -11.64 -8.62 -27.71
N ARG A 482 -12.20 -9.79 -28.04
CA ARG A 482 -12.14 -11.00 -27.21
C ARG A 482 -10.69 -11.33 -26.81
N PRO A 483 -10.41 -11.84 -25.60
CA PRO A 483 -9.12 -12.44 -25.24
C PRO A 483 -8.57 -13.43 -26.28
N VAL A 484 -7.27 -13.68 -26.28
CA VAL A 484 -6.68 -14.74 -27.11
C VAL A 484 -6.77 -16.03 -26.32
N LEU A 485 -7.50 -17.01 -26.85
CA LEU A 485 -7.64 -18.33 -26.24
C LEU A 485 -6.29 -19.05 -26.17
N LEU A 486 -6.09 -19.91 -25.18
CA LEU A 486 -4.97 -20.85 -25.11
C LEU A 486 -4.86 -21.69 -26.40
N ARG A 487 -6.00 -22.13 -26.96
CA ARG A 487 -6.04 -22.79 -28.28
C ARG A 487 -5.52 -21.90 -29.41
N GLU A 488 -5.84 -20.61 -29.39
CA GLU A 488 -5.41 -19.62 -30.39
C GLU A 488 -3.89 -19.39 -30.27
N TYR A 489 -3.32 -19.31 -29.06
CA TYR A 489 -1.86 -19.31 -28.86
C TYR A 489 -1.19 -20.59 -29.36
N LEU A 490 -1.74 -21.77 -29.05
CA LEU A 490 -1.19 -23.05 -29.52
C LEU A 490 -1.21 -23.19 -31.05
N ASP A 491 -2.22 -22.62 -31.71
CA ASP A 491 -2.29 -22.55 -33.18
C ASP A 491 -1.25 -21.58 -33.76
N ILE A 492 -1.01 -20.44 -33.10
CA ILE A 492 0.04 -19.48 -33.48
C ILE A 492 1.42 -20.13 -33.34
N ASP A 493 1.68 -20.83 -32.23
CA ASP A 493 2.91 -21.59 -32.03
C ASP A 493 3.05 -22.71 -33.06
N GLN A 494 1.97 -23.43 -33.38
CA GLN A 494 1.99 -24.45 -34.42
C GLN A 494 2.41 -23.85 -35.78
N MET A 495 1.90 -22.66 -36.12
CA MET A 495 2.31 -21.90 -37.30
C MET A 495 3.79 -21.50 -37.23
N ILE A 496 4.20 -20.79 -36.17
CA ILE A 496 5.58 -20.29 -35.98
C ILE A 496 6.58 -21.45 -36.05
N PHE A 497 6.44 -22.48 -35.22
CA PHE A 497 7.44 -23.53 -35.08
C PHE A 497 7.47 -24.53 -36.24
N ASN A 498 6.34 -24.79 -36.92
CA ASN A 498 6.28 -25.82 -37.96
C ASN A 498 6.23 -25.28 -39.40
N ARG A 499 5.80 -24.03 -39.63
CA ARG A 499 5.75 -23.41 -40.97
C ARG A 499 6.80 -22.30 -41.15
N GLU A 500 6.94 -21.43 -40.15
CA GLU A 500 7.68 -20.18 -40.31
C GLU A 500 9.18 -20.34 -39.95
N LEU A 501 9.53 -20.72 -38.72
CA LEU A 501 10.93 -20.90 -38.29
C LEU A 501 11.76 -21.88 -39.14
N PRO A 502 11.20 -22.98 -39.72
CA PRO A 502 11.96 -23.83 -40.65
C PRO A 502 12.50 -23.10 -41.90
N GLN A 503 11.92 -21.96 -42.30
CA GLN A 503 12.41 -21.13 -43.40
C GLN A 503 13.71 -20.37 -43.07
N ALA A 504 14.04 -20.27 -41.78
CA ALA A 504 15.25 -19.61 -41.24
C ALA A 504 16.12 -20.59 -40.43
N ALA A 505 16.11 -21.88 -40.82
CA ALA A 505 16.73 -22.93 -40.04
C ALA A 505 18.26 -22.83 -39.98
N GLY A 506 18.93 -22.28 -41.00
CA GLY A 506 20.36 -22.00 -41.07
C GLY A 506 20.77 -20.94 -40.06
N VAL A 507 20.20 -19.74 -40.16
CA VAL A 507 20.49 -18.65 -39.23
C VAL A 507 20.17 -19.05 -37.78
N LEU A 508 19.06 -19.74 -37.52
CA LEU A 508 18.67 -20.19 -36.17
C LEU A 508 19.57 -21.32 -35.63
N ARG A 509 20.09 -22.21 -36.48
CA ARG A 509 21.12 -23.19 -36.09
C ARG A 509 22.39 -22.47 -35.66
N HIS A 510 22.80 -21.43 -36.37
CA HIS A 510 23.99 -20.64 -36.04
C HIS A 510 23.81 -19.75 -34.79
N CYS A 511 22.69 -19.03 -34.70
CA CYS A 511 22.34 -18.10 -33.61
C CYS A 511 22.24 -18.78 -32.24
N CYS A 512 21.51 -19.89 -32.20
CA CYS A 512 20.87 -20.36 -30.97
C CYS A 512 20.79 -21.90 -30.91
N SER A 513 21.47 -22.58 -31.85
CA SER A 513 21.51 -24.05 -31.95
C SER A 513 20.11 -24.67 -32.03
N TYR A 514 19.23 -24.05 -32.83
CA TYR A 514 17.90 -24.56 -33.16
C TYR A 514 17.95 -25.96 -33.80
N LYS A 515 16.94 -26.78 -33.52
CA LYS A 515 16.67 -28.05 -34.20
C LYS A 515 15.17 -28.13 -34.44
N GLN A 516 14.76 -28.44 -35.67
CA GLN A 516 13.36 -28.61 -36.02
C GLN A 516 12.73 -29.73 -35.16
N GLY A 517 11.56 -29.47 -34.59
CA GLY A 517 10.90 -30.36 -33.63
C GLY A 517 11.53 -30.39 -32.21
N GLY A 518 12.58 -29.60 -31.94
CA GLY A 518 13.16 -29.47 -30.61
C GLY A 518 12.51 -28.35 -29.79
N GLN A 519 12.15 -28.64 -28.53
CA GLN A 519 11.52 -27.71 -27.60
C GLN A 519 12.48 -26.63 -27.03
N LYS A 520 13.49 -26.19 -27.80
CA LYS A 520 14.56 -25.31 -27.31
C LYS A 520 14.21 -23.82 -27.37
N LEU A 521 13.22 -23.46 -28.16
CA LEU A 521 12.74 -22.09 -28.30
C LEU A 521 11.27 -22.03 -27.88
N LEU A 522 10.85 -20.88 -27.36
CA LEU A 522 9.46 -20.57 -27.04
C LEU A 522 9.12 -19.12 -27.44
N THR A 523 7.83 -18.84 -27.52
CA THR A 523 7.27 -17.53 -27.85
C THR A 523 6.84 -16.80 -26.58
N LEU A 524 6.94 -15.48 -26.59
CA LEU A 524 6.27 -14.59 -25.63
C LEU A 524 5.58 -13.47 -26.41
N ASN A 525 4.29 -13.27 -26.17
CA ASN A 525 3.49 -12.26 -26.86
C ASN A 525 3.73 -10.85 -26.29
N SER A 526 3.47 -9.82 -27.11
CA SER A 526 3.15 -8.46 -26.65
C SER A 526 1.64 -8.23 -26.61
N ALA A 527 1.22 -7.09 -26.07
CA ALA A 527 -0.11 -6.50 -26.27
C ALA A 527 -0.02 -4.97 -26.11
N PRO A 528 -0.91 -4.15 -26.71
CA PRO A 528 -2.05 -4.51 -27.55
C PRO A 528 -1.63 -5.07 -28.92
N ARG A 529 -2.62 -5.55 -29.68
CA ARG A 529 -2.42 -6.41 -30.86
C ARG A 529 -2.65 -5.65 -32.18
N GLY A 530 -1.90 -4.58 -32.37
CA GLY A 530 -1.97 -3.77 -33.58
C GLY A 530 -1.56 -2.32 -33.34
N VAL A 531 -2.01 -1.43 -34.22
CA VAL A 531 -1.75 0.02 -34.16
C VAL A 531 -3.02 0.87 -34.21
N GLN A 532 -4.17 0.25 -34.52
CA GLN A 532 -5.50 0.86 -34.62
C GLN A 532 -6.61 -0.13 -34.19
N SER A 533 -7.82 0.37 -33.96
CA SER A 533 -8.98 -0.46 -33.62
C SER A 533 -9.30 -1.47 -34.72
N GLY A 534 -9.66 -2.70 -34.33
CA GLY A 534 -9.98 -3.79 -35.23
C GLY A 534 -8.77 -4.57 -35.76
N ASP A 535 -7.54 -4.17 -35.46
CA ASP A 535 -6.37 -5.01 -35.67
C ASP A 535 -6.37 -6.23 -34.72
N ARG A 536 -5.70 -7.32 -35.12
CA ARG A 536 -5.39 -8.46 -34.24
C ARG A 536 -4.06 -9.09 -34.69
N ALA A 537 -3.01 -8.26 -34.68
CA ALA A 537 -1.65 -8.60 -35.06
C ALA A 537 -0.70 -8.43 -33.87
N THR A 538 -0.03 -9.50 -33.47
CA THR A 538 0.79 -9.56 -32.24
C THR A 538 2.26 -9.73 -32.57
N TRP A 539 3.14 -8.96 -31.92
CA TRP A 539 4.57 -9.29 -31.90
C TRP A 539 4.82 -10.42 -30.91
N PHE A 540 5.40 -11.51 -31.40
CA PHE A 540 5.92 -12.61 -30.58
C PHE A 540 7.44 -12.55 -30.57
N GLY A 541 8.03 -12.31 -29.40
CA GLY A 541 9.46 -12.47 -29.19
C GLY A 541 9.82 -13.94 -29.00
N ILE A 542 10.97 -14.36 -29.54
CA ILE A 542 11.48 -15.73 -29.42
C ILE A 542 12.57 -15.77 -28.34
N TYR A 543 12.45 -16.73 -27.43
CA TYR A 543 13.33 -16.90 -26.27
C TYR A 543 13.85 -18.33 -26.18
N LEU A 544 14.99 -18.53 -25.50
CA LEU A 544 15.47 -19.87 -25.16
C LEU A 544 14.59 -20.47 -24.05
N ASN A 545 14.15 -21.71 -24.25
CA ASN A 545 13.47 -22.49 -23.23
C ASN A 545 14.50 -23.05 -22.23
N VAL A 546 14.65 -22.38 -21.10
CA VAL A 546 15.57 -22.76 -20.03
C VAL A 546 14.83 -23.54 -18.94
N THR A 547 15.33 -24.72 -18.57
CA THR A 547 14.61 -25.67 -17.70
C THR A 547 14.83 -25.46 -16.19
N LYS A 548 15.69 -24.52 -15.79
CA LYS A 548 16.08 -24.27 -14.38
C LYS A 548 15.73 -22.86 -13.86
N GLY A 549 15.26 -21.99 -14.74
CA GLY A 549 14.91 -20.60 -14.47
C GLY A 549 13.96 -20.08 -15.56
N GLY A 550 13.40 -18.90 -15.37
CA GLY A 550 12.42 -18.31 -16.29
C GLY A 550 13.02 -17.94 -17.65
N PRO A 551 12.33 -18.24 -18.77
CA PRO A 551 12.82 -17.96 -20.11
C PRO A 551 12.87 -16.46 -20.45
N TYR A 552 12.17 -15.63 -19.66
CA TYR A 552 12.03 -14.17 -19.83
C TYR A 552 13.37 -13.41 -19.90
N LEU A 553 14.45 -13.99 -19.38
CA LEU A 553 15.80 -13.43 -19.42
C LEU A 553 16.64 -13.83 -20.64
N HIS A 554 16.11 -14.66 -21.55
CA HIS A 554 16.89 -15.27 -22.63
C HIS A 554 16.36 -14.98 -24.05
N PRO A 555 16.15 -13.70 -24.45
CA PRO A 555 15.68 -13.34 -25.78
C PRO A 555 16.71 -13.68 -26.86
N VAL A 556 16.32 -14.37 -27.94
CA VAL A 556 17.25 -14.68 -29.05
C VAL A 556 17.43 -13.53 -30.04
N GLY A 557 16.70 -12.43 -29.84
CA GLY A 557 16.70 -11.26 -30.71
C GLY A 557 15.87 -11.42 -31.98
N LEU A 558 15.10 -12.51 -32.12
CA LEU A 558 14.07 -12.68 -33.15
C LEU A 558 12.71 -12.27 -32.60
N GLU A 559 11.97 -11.43 -33.31
CA GLU A 559 10.57 -11.12 -33.07
C GLU A 559 9.77 -11.22 -34.37
N LEU A 560 8.53 -11.73 -34.30
CA LEU A 560 7.65 -11.97 -35.44
C LEU A 560 6.31 -11.25 -35.23
N LEU A 561 5.89 -10.44 -36.21
CA LEU A 561 4.55 -9.84 -36.21
C LEU A 561 3.57 -10.79 -36.89
N VAL A 562 2.78 -11.52 -36.08
CA VAL A 562 1.78 -12.48 -36.57
C VAL A 562 0.42 -11.83 -36.64
N ASP A 563 -0.20 -11.80 -37.81
CA ASP A 563 -1.62 -11.47 -37.98
C ASP A 563 -2.47 -12.73 -37.80
N HIS A 564 -3.24 -12.73 -36.71
CA HIS A 564 -4.16 -13.81 -36.33
C HIS A 564 -5.62 -13.33 -36.31
N LYS A 565 -5.94 -12.30 -37.11
CA LYS A 565 -7.29 -11.72 -37.22
C LYS A 565 -8.29 -12.62 -37.93
N ALA A 566 -7.85 -13.38 -38.94
CA ALA A 566 -8.73 -14.25 -39.70
C ALA A 566 -9.30 -15.37 -38.82
N LEU A 567 -10.57 -15.74 -39.04
CA LEU A 567 -11.22 -16.80 -38.25
C LEU A 567 -10.67 -18.20 -38.56
N ASP A 568 -10.03 -18.33 -39.72
CA ASP A 568 -9.36 -19.54 -40.21
C ASP A 568 -7.83 -19.41 -39.99
N PRO A 569 -7.23 -20.20 -39.08
CA PRO A 569 -5.78 -20.17 -38.84
C PRO A 569 -4.90 -20.49 -40.05
N ALA A 570 -5.45 -21.11 -41.11
CA ALA A 570 -4.70 -21.31 -42.36
C ALA A 570 -4.36 -19.99 -43.06
N GLN A 571 -5.13 -18.92 -42.81
CA GLN A 571 -4.95 -17.59 -43.41
C GLN A 571 -4.05 -16.66 -42.58
N TRP A 572 -3.54 -17.12 -41.43
CA TRP A 572 -2.63 -16.33 -40.61
C TRP A 572 -1.24 -16.20 -41.24
N THR A 573 -0.65 -15.02 -41.10
CA THR A 573 0.62 -14.63 -41.77
C THR A 573 1.58 -13.93 -40.83
N VAL A 574 2.88 -14.03 -41.12
CA VAL A 574 3.89 -13.15 -40.52
C VAL A 574 3.99 -11.90 -41.40
N GLN A 575 3.49 -10.76 -40.90
CA GLN A 575 3.52 -9.49 -41.62
C GLN A 575 4.91 -8.83 -41.60
N LYS A 576 5.72 -9.11 -40.58
CA LYS A 576 7.07 -8.55 -40.43
C LYS A 576 7.96 -9.42 -39.56
N VAL A 577 9.25 -9.40 -39.85
CA VAL A 577 10.30 -10.05 -39.06
C VAL A 577 11.27 -8.99 -38.54
N PHE A 578 11.72 -9.13 -37.30
CA PHE A 578 12.80 -8.36 -36.73
C PHE A 578 13.85 -9.30 -36.15
N PHE A 579 15.11 -9.15 -36.57
CA PHE A 579 16.23 -9.95 -36.08
C PHE A 579 17.42 -9.08 -35.69
N GLN A 580 17.79 -9.14 -34.41
CA GLN A 580 18.99 -8.54 -33.80
C GLN A 580 19.26 -7.07 -34.19
N GLY A 581 18.20 -6.27 -34.35
CA GLY A 581 18.28 -4.85 -34.69
C GLY A 581 17.90 -4.48 -36.12
N ARG A 582 17.58 -5.44 -36.99
CA ARG A 582 17.19 -5.22 -38.40
C ARG A 582 15.81 -5.80 -38.69
N TYR A 583 15.06 -5.12 -39.56
CA TYR A 583 13.78 -5.60 -40.09
C TYR A 583 13.97 -6.36 -41.40
N TYR A 584 13.12 -7.35 -41.62
CA TYR A 584 13.02 -8.17 -42.82
C TYR A 584 11.53 -8.34 -43.18
N GLU A 585 11.24 -8.58 -44.46
CA GLU A 585 9.88 -8.83 -44.94
C GLU A 585 9.40 -10.25 -44.60
N SER A 586 10.32 -11.22 -44.53
CA SER A 586 10.01 -12.61 -44.19
C SER A 586 11.22 -13.35 -43.60
N LEU A 587 10.98 -14.53 -43.02
CA LEU A 587 12.05 -15.40 -42.52
C LEU A 587 12.90 -15.97 -43.66
N ALA A 588 12.31 -16.25 -44.82
CA ALA A 588 13.05 -16.64 -46.02
C ALA A 588 14.03 -15.55 -46.49
N GLN A 589 13.66 -14.27 -46.40
CA GLN A 589 14.55 -13.15 -46.74
C GLN A 589 15.70 -13.01 -45.72
N LEU A 590 15.41 -13.25 -44.43
CA LEU A 590 16.45 -13.28 -43.38
C LEU A 590 17.47 -14.40 -43.65
N GLU A 591 17.01 -15.59 -44.00
CA GLU A 591 17.87 -16.73 -44.37
C GLU A 591 18.70 -16.43 -45.63
N GLU A 592 18.09 -15.90 -46.69
CA GLU A 592 18.79 -15.51 -47.93
C GLU A 592 19.93 -14.52 -47.64
N GLN A 593 19.69 -13.49 -46.85
CA GLN A 593 20.73 -12.53 -46.47
C GLN A 593 21.78 -13.14 -45.54
N PHE A 594 21.41 -14.09 -44.68
CA PHE A 594 22.35 -14.80 -43.81
C PHE A 594 23.30 -15.70 -44.60
N GLU A 595 22.78 -16.55 -45.48
CA GLU A 595 23.56 -17.43 -46.36
C GLU A 595 24.42 -16.63 -47.36
N ALA A 596 23.97 -15.43 -47.77
CA ALA A 596 24.76 -14.47 -48.54
C ALA A 596 25.85 -13.73 -47.73
N GLY A 597 26.00 -14.00 -46.43
CA GLY A 597 26.98 -13.37 -45.54
C GLY A 597 26.68 -11.91 -45.18
N GLN A 598 25.44 -11.45 -45.36
CA GLN A 598 25.01 -10.05 -45.19
C GLN A 598 24.38 -9.78 -43.81
N VAL A 599 24.25 -10.80 -42.96
CA VAL A 599 23.73 -10.70 -41.59
C VAL A 599 24.85 -11.03 -40.61
N ASN A 600 25.28 -10.04 -39.82
CA ASN A 600 26.19 -10.25 -38.71
C ASN A 600 25.39 -10.80 -37.52
N VAL A 601 25.54 -12.09 -37.23
CA VAL A 601 24.77 -12.79 -36.20
C VAL A 601 25.53 -12.79 -34.87
N VAL A 602 24.88 -12.31 -33.82
CA VAL A 602 25.30 -12.55 -32.45
C VAL A 602 24.86 -13.96 -32.06
N VAL A 603 25.83 -14.83 -31.76
CA VAL A 603 25.58 -16.18 -31.24
C VAL A 603 25.27 -16.08 -29.76
N ILE A 604 24.18 -16.73 -29.33
CA ILE A 604 23.62 -16.59 -27.99
C ILE A 604 23.89 -17.89 -27.23
N PRO A 605 24.53 -17.84 -26.04
CA PRO A 605 24.77 -19.02 -25.22
C PRO A 605 23.46 -19.76 -24.93
N ASP A 606 23.48 -21.09 -24.94
CA ASP A 606 22.29 -21.91 -24.73
C ASP A 606 22.17 -22.53 -23.33
N ASN A 607 23.15 -22.25 -22.48
CA ASN A 607 23.23 -22.72 -21.10
C ASN A 607 24.22 -21.85 -20.30
N GLY A 608 24.13 -21.89 -18.97
CA GLY A 608 25.09 -21.25 -18.07
C GLY A 608 24.80 -21.51 -16.60
N THR A 609 25.31 -20.65 -15.73
CA THR A 609 25.25 -20.82 -14.26
C THR A 609 24.90 -19.54 -13.51
N GLY A 610 24.43 -19.69 -12.28
CA GLY A 610 24.03 -18.58 -11.40
C GLY A 610 22.60 -18.08 -11.63
N GLY A 611 22.21 -17.00 -10.95
CA GLY A 611 20.83 -16.48 -10.93
C GLY A 611 20.26 -16.12 -12.30
N PHE A 612 21.10 -15.79 -13.28
CA PHE A 612 20.66 -15.53 -14.64
C PHE A 612 20.13 -16.79 -15.37
N TRP A 613 20.48 -17.99 -14.91
CA TRP A 613 20.10 -19.28 -15.53
C TRP A 613 19.30 -20.21 -14.60
N SER A 614 19.14 -19.84 -13.33
CA SER A 614 18.61 -20.73 -12.29
C SER A 614 17.99 -19.97 -11.13
N LEU A 615 16.74 -20.31 -10.77
CA LEU A 615 16.12 -19.88 -9.50
C LEU A 615 16.72 -20.61 -8.29
N LYS A 616 17.23 -21.82 -8.49
CA LYS A 616 17.76 -22.65 -7.40
C LYS A 616 19.05 -22.05 -6.82
N SER A 617 19.01 -21.72 -5.53
CA SER A 617 20.19 -21.37 -4.73
C SER A 617 21.28 -22.45 -4.83
N GLN A 618 22.53 -22.01 -4.92
CA GLN A 618 23.71 -22.89 -4.88
C GLN A 618 24.23 -23.09 -3.45
N VAL A 619 23.66 -22.37 -2.47
CA VAL A 619 24.03 -22.44 -1.04
C VAL A 619 23.09 -23.44 -0.34
N PRO A 620 23.60 -24.38 0.47
CA PRO A 620 22.75 -25.29 1.24
C PRO A 620 21.93 -24.55 2.31
N PRO A 621 20.77 -25.09 2.74
CA PRO A 621 19.97 -24.48 3.81
C PRO A 621 20.75 -24.29 5.11
N GLY A 622 20.60 -23.11 5.72
CA GLY A 622 21.15 -22.77 7.03
C GLY A 622 20.19 -23.11 8.19
N PRO A 623 20.33 -22.43 9.34
CA PRO A 623 19.34 -22.47 10.42
C PRO A 623 17.93 -22.09 9.95
N ALA A 624 16.91 -22.58 10.65
CA ALA A 624 15.52 -22.25 10.34
C ALA A 624 15.22 -20.75 10.56
N PRO A 625 14.39 -20.12 9.70
CA PRO A 625 13.92 -18.76 9.93
C PRO A 625 13.04 -18.65 11.18
N PRO A 626 12.82 -17.42 11.71
CA PRO A 626 11.81 -17.18 12.74
C PRO A 626 10.43 -17.66 12.31
N LEU A 627 9.74 -18.40 13.18
CA LEU A 627 8.40 -18.93 12.95
C LEU A 627 7.38 -18.23 13.84
N GLN A 628 6.31 -17.70 13.25
CA GLN A 628 5.17 -17.15 13.99
C GLN A 628 4.12 -18.24 14.25
N PHE A 629 3.55 -18.25 15.46
CA PHE A 629 2.44 -19.12 15.86
C PHE A 629 1.48 -18.41 16.81
N HIS A 630 0.30 -18.97 17.02
CA HIS A 630 -0.68 -18.48 17.99
C HIS A 630 -0.61 -19.31 19.29
N PRO A 631 -0.14 -18.77 20.43
CA PRO A 631 0.07 -19.57 21.65
C PRO A 631 -1.19 -20.19 22.27
N GLN A 632 -2.38 -19.68 21.94
CA GLN A 632 -3.67 -20.15 22.46
C GLN A 632 -4.69 -20.40 21.32
N GLY A 633 -4.20 -20.70 20.12
CA GLY A 633 -5.02 -20.90 18.91
C GLY A 633 -5.36 -19.60 18.15
N PRO A 634 -5.87 -19.70 16.91
CA PRO A 634 -6.19 -18.54 16.08
C PRO A 634 -7.27 -17.65 16.69
N ARG A 635 -7.16 -16.33 16.50
CA ARG A 635 -8.10 -15.33 17.05
C ARG A 635 -9.08 -14.79 15.99
N PHE A 636 -9.17 -15.51 14.87
CA PHE A 636 -10.09 -15.27 13.77
C PHE A 636 -10.64 -16.62 13.27
N SER A 637 -11.68 -16.56 12.45
CA SER A 637 -12.34 -17.68 11.81
C SER A 637 -12.58 -17.37 10.33
N VAL A 638 -12.60 -18.43 9.51
CA VAL A 638 -12.95 -18.36 8.08
C VAL A 638 -14.04 -19.41 7.83
N GLN A 639 -15.17 -18.99 7.23
CA GLN A 639 -16.26 -19.90 6.85
C GLN A 639 -16.76 -19.55 5.44
N GLY A 640 -16.43 -20.42 4.47
CA GLY A 640 -16.64 -20.10 3.05
C GLY A 640 -15.89 -18.82 2.69
N SER A 641 -16.59 -17.85 2.10
CA SER A 641 -16.03 -16.54 1.74
C SER A 641 -15.92 -15.54 2.90
N ARG A 642 -16.39 -15.88 4.12
CA ARG A 642 -16.49 -14.92 5.24
C ARG A 642 -15.37 -15.08 6.24
N VAL A 643 -14.67 -13.98 6.54
CA VAL A 643 -13.70 -13.86 7.64
C VAL A 643 -14.37 -13.16 8.83
N SER A 644 -14.07 -13.59 10.05
CA SER A 644 -14.54 -12.93 11.28
C SER A 644 -13.53 -13.06 12.43
N SER A 645 -13.18 -11.93 13.05
CA SER A 645 -12.40 -11.82 14.29
C SER A 645 -13.17 -11.06 15.36
N SER A 646 -12.55 -10.77 16.50
CA SER A 646 -13.14 -9.94 17.56
C SER A 646 -13.41 -8.49 17.15
N LEU A 647 -12.79 -8.01 16.07
CA LEU A 647 -12.92 -6.62 15.60
C LEU A 647 -13.46 -6.51 14.17
N TRP A 648 -13.07 -7.43 13.28
CA TRP A 648 -13.28 -7.29 11.84
C TRP A 648 -14.16 -8.42 11.30
N THR A 649 -15.11 -8.08 10.42
CA THR A 649 -15.82 -9.06 9.59
C THR A 649 -15.92 -8.56 8.15
N PHE A 650 -15.67 -9.43 7.17
CA PHE A 650 -15.82 -9.13 5.75
C PHE A 650 -16.05 -10.43 4.96
N SER A 651 -16.61 -10.31 3.76
CA SER A 651 -16.52 -11.37 2.74
C SER A 651 -15.35 -11.07 1.79
N PHE A 652 -14.74 -12.09 1.20
CA PHE A 652 -13.74 -11.96 0.14
C PHE A 652 -14.16 -12.74 -1.11
N GLY A 653 -13.43 -12.52 -2.20
CA GLY A 653 -13.53 -13.29 -3.45
C GLY A 653 -12.47 -12.85 -4.45
N LEU A 654 -12.51 -13.45 -5.64
CA LEU A 654 -11.59 -13.23 -6.75
C LEU A 654 -12.40 -13.20 -8.05
N GLY A 655 -12.53 -12.01 -8.64
CA GLY A 655 -13.10 -11.89 -9.98
C GLY A 655 -12.12 -12.49 -11.00
N ALA A 656 -12.62 -13.28 -11.96
CA ALA A 656 -11.76 -13.99 -12.90
C ALA A 656 -10.84 -13.04 -13.68
N PHE A 657 -11.36 -11.85 -14.01
CA PHE A 657 -10.63 -10.82 -14.76
C PHE A 657 -10.05 -9.72 -13.86
N SER A 658 -10.87 -9.13 -12.97
CA SER A 658 -10.46 -7.99 -12.15
C SER A 658 -9.56 -8.34 -10.96
N GLY A 659 -9.56 -9.61 -10.51
CA GLY A 659 -8.78 -10.05 -9.37
C GLY A 659 -9.43 -9.77 -8.01
N PRO A 660 -8.63 -9.53 -6.94
CA PRO A 660 -9.10 -9.67 -5.56
C PRO A 660 -10.10 -8.60 -5.12
N ARG A 661 -11.07 -9.02 -4.29
CA ARG A 661 -12.18 -8.18 -3.83
C ARG A 661 -12.64 -8.56 -2.42
N ILE A 662 -12.99 -7.56 -1.61
CA ILE A 662 -13.60 -7.72 -0.29
C ILE A 662 -14.89 -6.90 -0.18
N PHE A 663 -15.86 -7.40 0.58
CA PHE A 663 -17.22 -6.87 0.66
C PHE A 663 -17.76 -6.85 2.09
N ASP A 664 -18.74 -5.96 2.33
CA ASP A 664 -19.42 -5.78 3.62
C ASP A 664 -18.42 -5.67 4.79
N VAL A 665 -17.41 -4.81 4.61
CA VAL A 665 -16.30 -4.66 5.56
C VAL A 665 -16.80 -3.91 6.79
N ARG A 666 -16.86 -4.61 7.92
CA ARG A 666 -17.33 -4.06 9.20
C ARG A 666 -16.25 -4.06 10.27
N PHE A 667 -16.21 -2.98 11.05
CA PHE A 667 -15.44 -2.87 12.27
C PHE A 667 -16.39 -2.79 13.46
N GLN A 668 -16.24 -3.68 14.45
CA GLN A 668 -17.12 -3.80 15.62
C GLN A 668 -18.63 -3.82 15.28
N GLY A 669 -18.97 -4.37 14.11
CA GLY A 669 -20.34 -4.50 13.60
C GLY A 669 -20.85 -3.34 12.73
N GLU A 670 -20.20 -2.17 12.73
CA GLU A 670 -20.53 -1.04 11.84
C GLU A 670 -19.81 -1.20 10.49
N ARG A 671 -20.55 -1.08 9.37
CA ARG A 671 -19.96 -1.12 8.02
C ARG A 671 -19.14 0.14 7.75
N LEU A 672 -17.97 -0.06 7.16
CA LEU A 672 -17.08 1.02 6.70
C LEU A 672 -17.08 1.11 5.16
N ALA A 673 -16.97 -0.03 4.49
CA ALA A 673 -16.96 -0.15 3.03
C ALA A 673 -17.94 -1.23 2.56
N TYR A 674 -18.66 -0.96 1.48
CA TYR A 674 -19.46 -1.96 0.78
C TYR A 674 -18.57 -2.89 -0.05
N GLU A 675 -17.61 -2.31 -0.78
CA GLU A 675 -16.69 -3.01 -1.68
C GLU A 675 -15.31 -2.33 -1.67
N ILE A 676 -14.25 -3.13 -1.57
CA ILE A 676 -12.88 -2.73 -1.92
C ILE A 676 -12.34 -3.79 -2.88
N SER A 677 -12.03 -3.40 -4.12
CA SER A 677 -11.67 -4.35 -5.17
C SER A 677 -10.57 -3.81 -6.08
N LEU A 678 -9.67 -4.71 -6.49
CA LEU A 678 -8.79 -4.46 -7.64
C LEU A 678 -9.67 -4.31 -8.89
N GLN A 679 -9.28 -3.41 -9.79
CA GLN A 679 -9.99 -3.10 -11.03
C GLN A 679 -9.13 -3.35 -12.25
N GLU A 680 -7.85 -3.03 -12.16
CA GLU A 680 -6.88 -3.20 -13.23
C GLU A 680 -5.46 -3.21 -12.67
N ALA A 681 -4.56 -3.93 -13.33
CA ALA A 681 -3.13 -3.67 -13.27
C ALA A 681 -2.62 -3.38 -14.69
N GLY A 682 -1.65 -2.48 -14.80
CA GLY A 682 -1.13 -2.07 -16.09
C GLY A 682 0.37 -1.84 -16.08
N ALA A 683 1.02 -2.29 -17.15
CA ALA A 683 2.45 -2.18 -17.36
C ALA A 683 2.76 -1.52 -18.71
N VAL A 684 3.33 -0.30 -18.70
CA VAL A 684 3.66 0.45 -19.93
C VAL A 684 5.16 0.43 -20.16
N TYR A 685 5.61 -0.22 -21.24
CA TYR A 685 7.02 -0.42 -21.53
C TYR A 685 7.64 0.62 -22.46
N GLY A 686 8.95 0.75 -22.31
CA GLY A 686 9.88 1.32 -23.27
C GLY A 686 10.96 0.29 -23.61
N GLY A 687 11.26 0.17 -24.90
CA GLY A 687 12.32 -0.72 -25.38
C GLY A 687 12.88 -0.22 -26.71
N ASN A 688 13.71 -1.03 -27.35
CA ASN A 688 14.14 -0.80 -28.73
C ASN A 688 13.82 -1.91 -29.72
N THR A 689 13.30 -3.05 -29.28
CA THR A 689 12.68 -4.04 -30.16
C THR A 689 11.21 -3.70 -30.44
N PRO A 690 10.62 -4.13 -31.56
CA PRO A 690 9.21 -3.92 -31.89
C PRO A 690 8.22 -4.27 -30.78
N ALA A 691 8.36 -5.43 -30.16
CA ALA A 691 7.50 -5.91 -29.09
C ALA A 691 7.55 -4.94 -27.90
N ALA A 692 8.73 -4.74 -27.29
CA ALA A 692 8.91 -3.89 -26.11
C ALA A 692 8.57 -2.41 -26.35
N ILE A 693 8.62 -1.93 -27.60
CA ILE A 693 8.14 -0.60 -27.98
C ILE A 693 6.60 -0.49 -27.92
N LEU A 694 5.89 -1.56 -28.30
CA LEU A 694 4.42 -1.61 -28.28
C LEU A 694 3.81 -2.10 -26.95
N THR A 695 4.54 -2.85 -26.12
CA THR A 695 3.95 -3.45 -24.91
C THR A 695 3.35 -2.43 -23.94
N ARG A 696 2.02 -2.51 -23.80
CA ARG A 696 1.16 -1.77 -22.87
C ARG A 696 0.11 -2.77 -22.37
N TYR A 697 0.40 -3.40 -21.24
CA TYR A 697 -0.52 -4.36 -20.64
C TYR A 697 -1.62 -3.67 -19.83
N THR A 698 -2.81 -4.26 -19.91
CA THR A 698 -3.97 -4.09 -19.03
C THR A 698 -4.35 -5.50 -18.62
N ASP A 699 -3.79 -5.95 -17.51
CA ASP A 699 -3.64 -7.37 -17.17
C ASP A 699 -4.98 -8.08 -16.91
N SER A 700 -6.04 -7.33 -16.59
CA SER A 700 -7.41 -7.86 -16.54
C SER A 700 -7.89 -8.45 -17.87
N GLY A 701 -7.28 -8.06 -19.00
CA GLY A 701 -7.52 -8.63 -20.34
C GLY A 701 -6.93 -10.02 -20.56
N PHE A 702 -6.06 -10.50 -19.66
CA PHE A 702 -5.65 -11.90 -19.55
C PHE A 702 -6.43 -12.58 -18.42
N GLY A 703 -6.49 -11.92 -17.27
CA GLY A 703 -7.39 -12.23 -16.17
C GLY A 703 -6.65 -12.46 -14.85
N MET A 704 -6.71 -11.46 -13.97
CA MET A 704 -5.93 -11.42 -12.74
C MET A 704 -6.30 -12.52 -11.74
N GLY A 705 -7.56 -12.97 -11.76
CA GLY A 705 -8.03 -14.11 -10.98
C GLY A 705 -7.75 -15.45 -11.67
N TYR A 706 -7.94 -15.51 -13.00
CA TYR A 706 -7.65 -16.71 -13.78
C TYR A 706 -6.18 -17.15 -13.70
N PHE A 707 -5.25 -16.18 -13.71
CA PHE A 707 -3.82 -16.39 -13.49
C PHE A 707 -3.41 -16.28 -12.00
N GLY A 708 -4.35 -16.49 -11.07
CA GLY A 708 -4.03 -16.73 -9.67
C GLY A 708 -3.16 -18.00 -9.53
N THR A 709 -2.25 -18.01 -8.55
CA THR A 709 -1.35 -19.14 -8.31
C THR A 709 -1.47 -19.69 -6.88
N PRO A 710 -1.20 -21.00 -6.65
CA PRO A 710 -1.23 -21.58 -5.31
C PRO A 710 -0.18 -20.95 -4.41
N LEU A 711 -0.58 -20.49 -3.23
CA LEU A 711 0.31 -19.82 -2.28
C LEU A 711 1.18 -20.86 -1.56
N ILE A 712 2.49 -20.75 -1.71
CA ILE A 712 3.46 -21.69 -1.15
C ILE A 712 3.54 -21.53 0.37
N ARG A 713 3.14 -22.59 1.11
CA ARG A 713 3.06 -22.56 2.57
C ARG A 713 4.42 -22.25 3.22
N GLY A 714 4.48 -21.15 3.97
CA GLY A 714 5.69 -20.68 4.65
C GLY A 714 6.64 -19.85 3.78
N VAL A 715 6.27 -19.55 2.52
CA VAL A 715 6.97 -18.61 1.64
C VAL A 715 6.07 -17.42 1.36
N ASP A 716 4.93 -17.64 0.68
CA ASP A 716 4.03 -16.55 0.28
C ASP A 716 3.17 -16.04 1.45
N CYS A 717 2.96 -16.87 2.47
CA CYS A 717 2.34 -16.48 3.73
C CYS A 717 2.99 -17.23 4.91
N PRO A 718 2.80 -16.77 6.17
CA PRO A 718 3.25 -17.50 7.35
C PRO A 718 2.74 -18.94 7.34
N TYR A 719 3.58 -19.89 7.77
CA TYR A 719 3.32 -21.31 7.62
C TYR A 719 1.98 -21.79 8.22
N LEU A 720 1.56 -21.16 9.34
CA LEU A 720 0.33 -21.44 10.07
C LEU A 720 -0.86 -20.56 9.64
N ALA A 721 -0.78 -19.88 8.50
CA ALA A 721 -1.94 -19.22 7.88
C ALA A 721 -3.03 -20.26 7.54
N THR A 722 -4.28 -19.79 7.53
CA THR A 722 -5.40 -20.54 6.96
C THR A 722 -5.38 -20.31 5.45
N TYR A 723 -5.37 -21.38 4.66
CA TYR A 723 -5.37 -21.32 3.20
C TYR A 723 -6.74 -21.77 2.68
N MET A 724 -7.18 -21.20 1.56
CA MET A 724 -8.48 -21.50 0.95
C MET A 724 -8.36 -21.64 -0.57
N ASP A 725 -9.11 -22.59 -1.10
CA ASP A 725 -9.21 -22.85 -2.54
C ASP A 725 -10.11 -21.83 -3.25
N TRP A 726 -9.94 -21.69 -4.56
CA TRP A 726 -10.84 -20.96 -5.45
C TRP A 726 -11.35 -21.86 -6.58
N HIS A 727 -12.60 -21.67 -7.00
CA HIS A 727 -13.23 -22.46 -8.06
C HIS A 727 -13.62 -21.56 -9.24
N PHE A 728 -13.38 -22.01 -10.47
CA PHE A 728 -13.58 -21.19 -11.65
C PHE A 728 -13.92 -22.00 -12.90
N VAL A 729 -14.55 -21.32 -13.85
CA VAL A 729 -14.69 -21.75 -15.25
C VAL A 729 -14.18 -20.62 -16.13
N VAL A 730 -12.99 -20.80 -16.68
CA VAL A 730 -12.38 -19.95 -17.71
C VAL A 730 -11.70 -20.90 -18.69
N GLU A 731 -11.93 -20.69 -19.99
CA GLU A 731 -11.48 -21.53 -21.10
C GLU A 731 -11.72 -23.04 -20.92
N SER A 732 -12.83 -23.43 -20.30
CA SER A 732 -13.17 -24.85 -20.11
C SER A 732 -14.67 -25.08 -20.01
N GLN A 733 -15.12 -26.30 -20.34
CA GLN A 733 -16.46 -26.79 -20.00
C GLN A 733 -16.61 -27.33 -18.57
N ALA A 734 -15.50 -27.59 -17.87
CA ALA A 734 -15.49 -28.17 -16.53
C ALA A 734 -14.95 -27.18 -15.48
N PRO A 735 -15.56 -27.09 -14.28
CA PRO A 735 -15.02 -26.26 -13.21
C PRO A 735 -13.67 -26.79 -12.70
N LYS A 736 -12.65 -25.95 -12.82
CA LYS A 736 -11.30 -26.16 -12.27
C LYS A 736 -11.24 -25.63 -10.82
N THR A 737 -10.18 -25.99 -10.10
CA THR A 737 -9.93 -25.52 -8.74
C THR A 737 -8.47 -25.11 -8.61
N LEU A 738 -8.25 -23.88 -8.13
CA LEU A 738 -6.96 -23.38 -7.73
C LEU A 738 -6.83 -23.65 -6.23
N HIS A 739 -6.02 -24.64 -5.87
CA HIS A 739 -5.77 -24.97 -4.46
C HIS A 739 -4.90 -23.91 -3.79
N ASP A 740 -5.12 -23.67 -2.49
CA ASP A 740 -4.35 -22.70 -1.69
C ASP A 740 -4.29 -21.28 -2.33
N ALA A 741 -5.32 -20.87 -3.08
CA ALA A 741 -5.41 -19.60 -3.83
C ALA A 741 -5.38 -18.34 -2.94
N PHE A 742 -5.88 -18.46 -1.71
CA PHE A 742 -5.92 -17.39 -0.72
C PHE A 742 -5.24 -17.84 0.56
N CYS A 743 -4.74 -16.87 1.33
CA CYS A 743 -4.40 -17.10 2.73
C CYS A 743 -4.91 -15.96 3.63
N VAL A 744 -5.32 -16.33 4.84
CA VAL A 744 -5.70 -15.41 5.92
C VAL A 744 -4.91 -15.74 7.18
N PHE A 745 -4.33 -14.71 7.80
CA PHE A 745 -3.49 -14.84 8.98
C PHE A 745 -3.46 -13.55 9.82
N GLU A 746 -3.19 -13.69 11.12
CA GLU A 746 -2.72 -12.54 11.91
C GLU A 746 -1.21 -12.42 11.78
N GLN A 747 -0.67 -11.19 11.78
CA GLN A 747 0.75 -10.90 11.76
C GLN A 747 1.11 -9.90 12.86
N ASN A 748 2.02 -10.29 13.75
CA ASN A 748 2.67 -9.35 14.67
C ASN A 748 3.69 -8.52 13.85
N LYS A 749 3.57 -7.19 13.91
CA LYS A 749 4.38 -6.28 13.08
C LYS A 749 5.77 -6.00 13.66
N GLY A 750 6.07 -6.45 14.88
CA GLY A 750 7.29 -6.07 15.60
C GLY A 750 7.33 -4.60 16.04
N LEU A 751 6.20 -3.89 15.91
CA LEU A 751 6.04 -2.46 16.18
C LEU A 751 4.90 -2.26 17.20
N PRO A 752 5.00 -1.30 18.14
CA PRO A 752 3.85 -0.91 18.95
C PRO A 752 2.87 -0.06 18.12
N LEU A 753 1.59 -0.42 18.14
CA LEU A 753 0.50 0.37 17.53
C LEU A 753 0.40 1.75 18.18
N ARG A 754 0.58 1.80 19.51
CA ARG A 754 0.72 3.00 20.33
C ARG A 754 1.51 2.66 21.59
N ARG A 755 2.29 3.62 22.10
CA ARG A 755 2.92 3.55 23.42
C ARG A 755 3.11 4.94 24.03
N HIS A 756 3.24 4.98 25.35
CA HIS A 756 3.85 6.09 26.06
C HIS A 756 4.60 5.57 27.29
N HIS A 757 5.81 6.07 27.48
CA HIS A 757 6.54 5.97 28.74
C HIS A 757 6.56 7.34 29.39
N SER A 758 6.10 7.44 30.63
CA SER A 758 6.03 8.70 31.35
C SER A 758 6.99 8.66 32.53
N ASP A 759 8.03 9.49 32.46
CA ASP A 759 8.95 9.78 33.58
C ASP A 759 8.70 11.16 34.20
N PHE A 760 7.70 11.88 33.69
CA PHE A 760 7.45 13.27 34.00
C PHE A 760 6.11 13.41 34.70
N LEU A 761 6.11 13.99 35.92
CA LEU A 761 4.98 14.14 36.84
C LEU A 761 4.39 12.85 37.43
N SER A 762 4.37 11.73 36.70
CA SER A 762 3.96 10.42 37.21
C SER A 762 4.64 9.31 36.43
N HIS A 763 5.18 8.32 37.14
CA HIS A 763 5.90 7.21 36.54
C HIS A 763 4.94 6.06 36.12
N TYR A 764 4.78 5.85 34.81
CA TYR A 764 3.99 4.76 34.25
C TYR A 764 4.36 4.41 32.80
N PHE A 765 3.99 3.21 32.37
CA PHE A 765 4.01 2.78 30.98
C PHE A 765 2.63 2.34 30.52
N GLY A 766 2.27 2.65 29.29
CA GLY A 766 1.09 2.11 28.62
C GLY A 766 1.35 1.90 27.14
N GLY A 767 0.97 0.74 26.58
CA GLY A 767 1.14 0.46 25.16
C GLY A 767 0.40 -0.78 24.68
N VAL A 768 0.39 -1.00 23.38
CA VAL A 768 -0.17 -2.21 22.75
C VAL A 768 0.63 -2.54 21.50
N VAL A 769 0.93 -3.82 21.30
CA VAL A 769 1.63 -4.32 20.10
C VAL A 769 0.70 -4.25 18.90
N GLU A 770 1.24 -3.91 17.72
CA GLU A 770 0.47 -4.00 16.48
C GLU A 770 0.45 -5.45 15.98
N THR A 771 -0.73 -6.07 16.08
CA THR A 771 -1.07 -7.32 15.39
C THR A 771 -2.18 -7.00 14.39
N VAL A 772 -1.94 -7.27 13.10
CA VAL A 772 -2.88 -7.02 12.00
C VAL A 772 -3.46 -8.33 11.48
N LEU A 773 -4.66 -8.31 10.93
CA LEU A 773 -5.23 -9.41 10.16
C LEU A 773 -4.97 -9.15 8.67
N VAL A 774 -4.52 -10.15 7.92
CA VAL A 774 -4.18 -10.05 6.49
C VAL A 774 -5.01 -11.04 5.70
N PHE A 775 -5.56 -10.60 4.56
CA PHE A 775 -6.03 -11.43 3.46
C PHE A 775 -5.12 -11.21 2.26
N ARG A 776 -4.61 -12.30 1.65
CA ARG A 776 -3.66 -12.28 0.53
C ARG A 776 -4.04 -13.26 -0.56
N SER A 777 -3.72 -12.87 -1.80
CA SER A 777 -3.67 -13.72 -3.01
C SER A 777 -2.53 -13.27 -3.92
N VAL A 778 -2.06 -14.14 -4.80
CA VAL A 778 -0.99 -13.84 -5.79
C VAL A 778 -1.49 -14.13 -7.20
N SER A 779 -1.14 -13.26 -8.15
CA SER A 779 -1.42 -13.42 -9.58
C SER A 779 -0.11 -13.44 -10.36
N THR A 780 0.17 -14.55 -11.05
CA THR A 780 1.40 -14.73 -11.84
C THR A 780 1.11 -14.44 -13.32
N MET A 781 1.27 -13.18 -13.71
CA MET A 781 0.96 -12.66 -15.04
C MET A 781 2.20 -12.69 -15.93
N LEU A 782 2.29 -13.74 -16.75
CA LEU A 782 3.44 -14.06 -17.60
C LEU A 782 4.74 -14.11 -16.78
N ASN A 783 5.49 -13.02 -16.74
CA ASN A 783 6.76 -12.88 -16.03
C ASN A 783 6.60 -12.35 -14.59
N TYR A 784 5.56 -11.57 -14.31
CA TYR A 784 5.39 -10.88 -13.02
C TYR A 784 4.54 -11.68 -12.05
N ASP A 785 4.97 -11.71 -10.79
CA ASP A 785 4.18 -12.20 -9.66
C ASP A 785 3.69 -10.98 -8.87
N TYR A 786 2.38 -10.75 -8.88
CA TYR A 786 1.73 -9.65 -8.17
C TYR A 786 1.13 -10.14 -6.86
N VAL A 787 1.62 -9.62 -5.73
CA VAL A 787 1.12 -9.93 -4.39
C VAL A 787 0.11 -8.86 -3.99
N TRP A 788 -1.13 -9.29 -3.70
CA TRP A 788 -2.25 -8.43 -3.34
C TRP A 788 -2.62 -8.63 -1.87
N ASP A 789 -2.50 -7.58 -1.07
CA ASP A 789 -2.75 -7.58 0.37
C ASP A 789 -3.92 -6.65 0.73
N MET A 790 -4.87 -7.18 1.51
CA MET A 790 -5.86 -6.42 2.28
C MET A 790 -5.56 -6.62 3.77
N ILE A 791 -5.12 -5.55 4.45
CA ILE A 791 -4.60 -5.60 5.82
C ILE A 791 -5.51 -4.79 6.74
N PHE A 792 -5.94 -5.40 7.84
CA PHE A 792 -6.91 -4.85 8.78
C PHE A 792 -6.25 -4.61 10.13
N HIS A 793 -6.18 -3.35 10.54
CA HIS A 793 -5.48 -2.92 11.75
C HIS A 793 -6.44 -2.83 12.95
N PRO A 794 -5.98 -3.06 14.20
CA PRO A 794 -6.85 -3.07 15.39
C PRO A 794 -7.40 -1.70 15.82
N ASN A 795 -6.96 -0.62 15.17
CA ASN A 795 -7.44 0.75 15.30
C ASN A 795 -8.63 1.09 14.37
N GLY A 796 -9.15 0.13 13.59
CA GLY A 796 -10.20 0.39 12.59
C GLY A 796 -9.71 0.96 11.26
N ALA A 797 -8.40 0.93 10.97
CA ALA A 797 -7.84 1.27 9.66
C ALA A 797 -7.65 0.03 8.76
N ILE A 798 -7.65 0.26 7.46
CA ILE A 798 -7.41 -0.74 6.41
C ILE A 798 -6.21 -0.27 5.58
N GLU A 799 -5.22 -1.13 5.33
CA GLU A 799 -4.12 -0.91 4.38
C GLU A 799 -4.37 -1.84 3.17
N VAL A 800 -4.46 -1.26 1.97
CA VAL A 800 -4.51 -1.99 0.70
C VAL A 800 -3.15 -1.86 0.05
N LYS A 801 -2.56 -2.98 -0.36
CA LYS A 801 -1.17 -3.00 -0.81
C LYS A 801 -0.92 -3.98 -1.95
N PHE A 802 -0.05 -3.56 -2.85
CA PHE A 802 0.41 -4.28 -4.01
C PHE A 802 1.94 -4.31 -4.03
N HIS A 803 2.51 -5.48 -4.27
CA HIS A 803 3.92 -5.68 -4.58
C HIS A 803 4.07 -6.39 -5.92
N ALA A 804 5.10 -6.01 -6.70
CA ALA A 804 5.57 -6.82 -7.83
C ALA A 804 6.86 -7.56 -7.45
N THR A 805 6.91 -8.85 -7.76
CA THR A 805 8.08 -9.73 -7.71
C THR A 805 8.09 -10.60 -8.97
N GLY A 806 8.89 -11.66 -9.03
CA GLY A 806 9.02 -12.51 -10.21
C GLY A 806 9.99 -11.94 -11.24
N TYR A 807 9.93 -12.44 -12.47
CA TYR A 807 10.84 -12.06 -13.54
C TYR A 807 10.50 -10.70 -14.15
N ILE A 808 11.53 -9.97 -14.56
CA ILE A 808 11.35 -8.85 -15.49
C ILE A 808 11.08 -9.39 -16.90
N SER A 809 10.25 -8.67 -17.66
CA SER A 809 10.26 -8.78 -19.12
C SER A 809 11.55 -8.14 -19.66
N SER A 810 12.23 -8.81 -20.59
CA SER A 810 13.51 -8.37 -21.15
C SER A 810 13.50 -8.39 -22.67
N ALA A 811 14.42 -7.65 -23.28
CA ALA A 811 14.60 -7.62 -24.73
C ALA A 811 16.07 -7.90 -25.09
N PHE A 812 16.31 -8.30 -26.35
CA PHE A 812 17.67 -8.48 -26.83
C PHE A 812 18.44 -7.16 -26.85
N LEU A 813 19.66 -7.15 -26.31
CA LEU A 813 20.50 -5.97 -26.19
C LEU A 813 21.22 -5.68 -27.52
N PHE A 814 20.78 -4.65 -28.23
CA PHE A 814 21.45 -4.15 -29.45
C PHE A 814 21.45 -2.62 -29.52
N GLY A 815 22.43 -2.04 -30.20
CA GLY A 815 22.51 -0.59 -30.47
C GLY A 815 22.35 0.29 -29.22
N ASP A 816 21.60 1.39 -29.36
CA ASP A 816 21.32 2.37 -28.30
C ASP A 816 20.32 1.89 -27.21
N ALA A 817 20.20 0.57 -27.00
CA ALA A 817 19.33 -0.07 -26.01
C ALA A 817 19.37 0.56 -24.61
N ARG A 818 20.55 1.04 -24.17
CA ARG A 818 20.75 1.66 -22.84
C ARG A 818 19.95 2.96 -22.62
N ARG A 819 19.32 3.54 -23.65
CA ARG A 819 18.31 4.62 -23.48
C ARG A 819 16.97 4.12 -22.96
N TYR A 820 16.71 2.81 -23.00
CA TYR A 820 15.41 2.19 -22.73
C TYR A 820 15.50 1.17 -21.59
N GLY A 821 16.49 1.28 -20.71
CA GLY A 821 16.73 0.36 -19.60
C GLY A 821 18.21 0.17 -19.29
N ASN A 822 18.53 -0.93 -18.59
CA ASN A 822 19.89 -1.33 -18.28
C ASN A 822 20.21 -2.71 -18.85
N GLN A 823 21.47 -2.93 -19.21
CA GLN A 823 21.97 -4.29 -19.45
C GLN A 823 21.97 -5.07 -18.12
N VAL A 824 21.29 -6.21 -18.08
CA VAL A 824 21.14 -7.07 -16.88
C VAL A 824 21.75 -8.46 -17.07
N GLY A 825 21.96 -8.86 -18.32
CA GLY A 825 22.57 -10.12 -18.73
C GLY A 825 23.53 -9.95 -19.90
N GLU A 826 24.15 -11.06 -20.29
CA GLU A 826 24.82 -11.14 -21.59
C GLU A 826 23.74 -11.07 -22.68
N HIS A 827 23.91 -10.17 -23.65
CA HIS A 827 22.92 -9.84 -24.69
C HIS A 827 21.49 -9.48 -24.21
N THR A 828 21.30 -9.10 -22.94
CA THR A 828 19.97 -8.93 -22.34
C THR A 828 19.75 -7.54 -21.75
N LEU A 829 18.74 -6.83 -22.25
CA LEU A 829 18.25 -5.54 -21.78
C LEU A 829 17.04 -5.75 -20.85
N GLY A 830 17.14 -5.31 -19.60
CA GLY A 830 15.97 -5.13 -18.74
C GLY A 830 15.27 -3.83 -19.13
N THR A 831 14.10 -3.94 -19.75
CA THR A 831 13.37 -2.82 -20.38
C THR A 831 12.66 -1.94 -19.36
N VAL A 832 12.81 -0.61 -19.48
CA VAL A 832 12.12 0.36 -18.62
C VAL A 832 10.61 0.23 -18.76
N HIS A 833 9.87 0.34 -17.66
CA HIS A 833 8.41 0.34 -17.66
C HIS A 833 7.83 1.00 -16.42
N THR A 834 6.54 1.30 -16.44
CA THR A 834 5.79 1.74 -15.26
C THR A 834 4.81 0.66 -14.84
N HIS A 835 4.64 0.48 -13.53
CA HIS A 835 3.54 -0.29 -12.94
C HIS A 835 2.48 0.68 -12.42
N SER A 836 1.20 0.35 -12.65
CA SER A 836 0.04 1.03 -12.07
C SER A 836 -1.05 0.01 -11.76
N ALA A 837 -1.62 0.04 -10.55
CA ALA A 837 -2.79 -0.72 -10.15
C ALA A 837 -3.93 0.25 -9.78
N HIS A 838 -5.16 -0.08 -10.17
CA HIS A 838 -6.35 0.72 -9.91
C HIS A 838 -7.33 -0.02 -8.99
N TYR A 839 -7.89 0.71 -8.02
CA TYR A 839 -8.77 0.16 -7.00
C TYR A 839 -10.07 0.94 -6.92
N LYS A 840 -11.16 0.20 -6.72
CA LYS A 840 -12.48 0.73 -6.37
C LYS A 840 -12.64 0.64 -4.85
N VAL A 841 -13.14 1.72 -4.25
CA VAL A 841 -13.24 1.90 -2.80
C VAL A 841 -14.62 2.52 -2.50
N ASP A 842 -15.62 1.65 -2.39
CA ASP A 842 -17.03 2.00 -2.15
C ASP A 842 -17.26 2.15 -0.63
N LEU A 843 -17.19 3.39 -0.12
CA LEU A 843 -17.23 3.73 1.31
C LEU A 843 -18.63 4.16 1.75
N ASP A 844 -19.19 3.47 2.74
CA ASP A 844 -20.51 3.74 3.33
C ASP A 844 -20.35 4.40 4.72
N VAL A 845 -19.60 5.50 4.82
CA VAL A 845 -19.19 6.06 6.12
C VAL A 845 -20.40 6.54 6.93
N GLY A 846 -20.78 5.76 7.95
CA GLY A 846 -21.99 6.04 8.75
C GLY A 846 -23.29 5.97 7.93
N GLY A 847 -23.30 5.16 6.86
CA GLY A 847 -24.38 5.04 5.89
C GLY A 847 -24.03 5.61 4.50
N LEU A 848 -24.98 5.51 3.57
CA LEU A 848 -24.77 5.81 2.15
C LEU A 848 -24.51 7.29 1.84
N GLU A 849 -25.12 8.24 2.55
CA GLU A 849 -24.97 9.67 2.24
C GLU A 849 -23.62 10.20 2.74
N ASN A 850 -22.68 10.44 1.84
CA ASN A 850 -21.32 10.89 2.14
C ASN A 850 -20.97 12.21 1.43
N TRP A 851 -19.97 12.92 1.96
CA TRP A 851 -19.38 14.16 1.44
C TRP A 851 -17.86 14.05 1.42
N VAL A 852 -17.21 14.63 0.41
CA VAL A 852 -15.74 14.68 0.35
C VAL A 852 -15.21 15.97 0.97
N TRP A 853 -14.21 15.83 1.83
CA TRP A 853 -13.52 16.93 2.49
C TRP A 853 -12.03 16.89 2.18
N ALA A 854 -11.50 18.07 1.85
CA ALA A 854 -10.07 18.36 1.71
C ALA A 854 -9.64 19.28 2.86
N GLU A 855 -8.73 18.80 3.70
CA GLU A 855 -8.06 19.59 4.74
C GLU A 855 -6.55 19.66 4.49
N ASP A 856 -5.96 20.80 4.84
CA ASP A 856 -4.51 21.03 4.71
C ASP A 856 -4.04 22.05 5.76
N MET A 857 -2.80 22.50 5.64
CA MET A 857 -2.18 23.50 6.51
C MET A 857 -1.83 24.78 5.77
N ALA A 858 -1.97 25.92 6.46
CA ALA A 858 -1.48 27.21 6.00
C ALA A 858 -0.76 27.97 7.12
N PHE A 859 0.33 28.64 6.79
CA PHE A 859 0.94 29.65 7.66
C PHE A 859 0.36 31.02 7.32
N VAL A 860 -0.18 31.71 8.33
CA VAL A 860 -0.76 33.05 8.19
C VAL A 860 0.09 34.05 8.98
N PRO A 861 0.73 35.03 8.31
CA PRO A 861 1.41 36.13 8.99
C PRO A 861 0.44 36.85 9.94
N THR A 862 0.73 36.84 11.23
CA THR A 862 -0.14 37.38 12.28
C THR A 862 0.68 38.18 13.27
N ALA A 863 0.23 39.38 13.66
CA ALA A 863 0.83 40.11 14.78
C ALA A 863 0.68 39.30 16.08
N ILE A 864 1.72 39.27 16.93
CA ILE A 864 1.68 38.55 18.20
C ILE A 864 0.70 39.29 19.15
N PRO A 865 -0.37 38.66 19.66
CA PRO A 865 -1.39 39.38 20.44
C PRO A 865 -0.89 40.09 21.71
N TRP A 866 0.19 39.59 22.32
CA TRP A 866 0.83 40.18 23.50
C TRP A 866 2.07 41.03 23.18
N SER A 867 2.43 41.18 21.90
CA SER A 867 3.61 41.91 21.41
C SER A 867 3.35 42.36 19.96
N PRO A 868 2.36 43.24 19.72
CA PRO A 868 1.78 43.47 18.38
C PRO A 868 2.75 44.09 17.36
N GLU A 869 3.85 44.67 17.83
CA GLU A 869 4.97 45.18 17.04
C GLU A 869 5.79 44.07 16.35
N HIS A 870 5.58 42.80 16.73
CA HIS A 870 6.21 41.63 16.13
C HIS A 870 5.19 40.73 15.41
N GLN A 871 5.66 39.97 14.41
CA GLN A 871 4.85 39.02 13.64
C GLN A 871 5.33 37.58 13.82
N ILE A 872 4.39 36.63 13.70
CA ILE A 872 4.64 35.19 13.62
C ILE A 872 3.96 34.59 12.39
N GLN A 873 4.53 33.50 11.88
CA GLN A 873 3.87 32.61 10.93
C GLN A 873 2.97 31.66 11.72
N ARG A 874 1.67 31.98 11.80
CA ARG A 874 0.72 31.21 12.61
C ARG A 874 0.13 30.07 11.79
N LEU A 875 0.45 28.83 12.17
CA LEU A 875 -0.09 27.61 11.57
C LEU A 875 -1.62 27.52 11.79
N GLN A 876 -2.35 27.19 10.73
CA GLN A 876 -3.80 27.01 10.72
C GLN A 876 -4.19 25.79 9.86
N VAL A 877 -5.31 25.17 10.20
CA VAL A 877 -5.96 24.14 9.38
C VAL A 877 -6.87 24.83 8.35
N THR A 878 -6.69 24.52 7.07
CA THR A 878 -7.64 24.85 6.00
C THR A 878 -8.62 23.70 5.83
N ARG A 879 -9.89 23.99 5.52
CA ARG A 879 -10.93 22.99 5.29
C ARG A 879 -11.79 23.41 4.11
N LYS A 880 -11.97 22.52 3.13
CA LYS A 880 -12.79 22.72 1.93
C LYS A 880 -13.62 21.47 1.70
N GLN A 881 -14.94 21.61 1.68
CA GLN A 881 -15.81 20.56 1.15
C GLN A 881 -15.73 20.59 -0.38
N LEU A 882 -15.67 19.42 -1.01
CA LEU A 882 -15.68 19.28 -2.47
C LEU A 882 -17.11 18.88 -2.90
N GLU A 883 -17.67 19.59 -3.87
CA GLU A 883 -19.11 19.51 -4.19
C GLU A 883 -19.43 18.77 -5.48
N THR A 884 -18.47 18.68 -6.41
CA THR A 884 -18.59 17.96 -7.69
C THR A 884 -17.40 17.04 -7.94
N GLU A 885 -17.60 16.04 -8.80
CA GLU A 885 -16.59 15.03 -9.17
C GLU A 885 -15.30 15.67 -9.69
N ASP A 886 -15.40 16.69 -10.55
CA ASP A 886 -14.27 17.48 -11.07
C ASP A 886 -13.40 18.07 -9.97
N GLN A 887 -13.98 18.44 -8.82
CA GLN A 887 -13.23 18.99 -7.68
C GLN A 887 -12.50 17.90 -6.87
N ALA A 888 -12.94 16.65 -6.97
CA ALA A 888 -12.40 15.49 -6.26
C ALA A 888 -11.60 14.54 -7.17
N ALA A 889 -11.39 14.90 -8.44
CA ALA A 889 -10.51 14.22 -9.39
C ALA A 889 -9.11 14.86 -9.36
N PHE A 890 -8.11 14.13 -8.84
CA PHE A 890 -6.74 14.61 -8.65
C PHE A 890 -5.78 13.98 -9.66
N PRO A 891 -5.30 14.71 -10.68
CA PRO A 891 -4.38 14.18 -11.69
C PRO A 891 -3.04 13.72 -11.11
N LEU A 892 -2.42 12.73 -11.76
CA LEU A 892 -1.10 12.24 -11.42
C LEU A 892 -0.03 13.32 -11.63
N GLY A 893 0.80 13.54 -10.61
CA GLY A 893 1.76 14.66 -10.55
C GLY A 893 1.16 16.01 -10.14
N GLY A 894 -0.16 16.13 -10.02
CA GLY A 894 -0.82 17.29 -9.44
C GLY A 894 -0.71 17.36 -7.91
N ALA A 895 -0.90 18.54 -7.34
CA ALA A 895 -0.99 18.71 -5.89
C ALA A 895 -2.30 18.08 -5.35
N SER A 896 -2.16 17.17 -4.39
CA SER A 896 -3.26 16.55 -3.66
C SER A 896 -3.36 17.12 -2.23
N PRO A 897 -4.57 17.25 -1.64
CA PRO A 897 -4.73 17.68 -0.25
C PRO A 897 -4.08 16.68 0.72
N ARG A 898 -3.38 17.17 1.75
CA ARG A 898 -2.78 16.29 2.76
C ARG A 898 -3.82 15.42 3.49
N TYR A 899 -5.04 15.92 3.69
CA TYR A 899 -6.13 15.17 4.28
C TYR A 899 -7.31 15.17 3.32
N LEU A 900 -7.48 14.09 2.56
CA LEU A 900 -8.69 13.83 1.81
C LEU A 900 -9.50 12.73 2.50
N TYR A 901 -10.78 12.98 2.79
CA TYR A 901 -11.63 12.01 3.46
C TYR A 901 -13.09 12.08 2.99
N LEU A 902 -13.77 10.93 3.01
CA LEU A 902 -15.22 10.85 2.87
C LEU A 902 -15.83 10.88 4.28
N ALA A 903 -16.93 11.63 4.46
CA ALA A 903 -17.58 11.79 5.76
C ALA A 903 -19.10 11.72 5.70
N SER A 904 -19.67 11.18 6.78
CA SER A 904 -21.09 11.22 7.08
C SER A 904 -21.55 12.64 7.46
N LYS A 905 -22.87 12.88 7.36
CA LYS A 905 -23.53 13.99 8.04
C LYS A 905 -23.56 13.81 9.56
N GLN A 906 -23.43 12.57 10.04
CA GLN A 906 -23.32 12.27 11.46
C GLN A 906 -21.99 12.82 12.01
N SER A 907 -22.03 13.39 13.22
CA SER A 907 -20.84 13.85 13.92
C SER A 907 -20.52 12.96 15.11
N ASN A 908 -19.23 12.87 15.48
CA ASN A 908 -18.84 12.30 16.76
C ASN A 908 -19.22 13.23 17.94
N ARG A 909 -18.99 12.78 19.17
CA ARG A 909 -19.28 13.52 20.42
C ARG A 909 -18.68 14.92 20.49
N TRP A 910 -17.63 15.22 19.73
CA TRP A 910 -16.96 16.52 19.69
C TRP A 910 -17.50 17.47 18.61
N GLY A 911 -18.48 17.00 17.82
CA GLY A 911 -19.14 17.78 16.78
C GLY A 911 -18.29 17.96 15.52
N HIS A 912 -17.46 16.99 15.18
CA HIS A 912 -16.80 16.87 13.87
C HIS A 912 -17.48 15.76 13.06
N PRO A 913 -17.62 15.88 11.72
CA PRO A 913 -18.14 14.83 10.86
C PRO A 913 -17.38 13.50 11.03
N ARG A 914 -18.10 12.38 11.10
CA ARG A 914 -17.52 11.04 11.14
C ARG A 914 -16.95 10.70 9.75
N GLY A 915 -15.63 10.58 9.61
CA GLY A 915 -14.98 10.41 8.30
C GLY A 915 -13.94 9.29 8.20
N TYR A 916 -13.67 8.82 6.98
CA TYR A 916 -12.56 7.94 6.65
C TYR A 916 -11.63 8.60 5.63
N ARG A 917 -10.37 8.80 6.02
CA ARG A 917 -9.30 9.42 5.24
C ARG A 917 -8.68 8.40 4.29
N ILE A 918 -8.52 8.80 3.03
CA ILE A 918 -7.79 8.04 2.02
C ILE A 918 -6.37 8.61 1.95
N GLN A 919 -5.38 7.79 2.25
CA GLN A 919 -3.96 8.13 2.30
C GLN A 919 -3.20 7.28 1.29
N THR A 920 -2.85 7.83 0.14
CA THR A 920 -2.17 7.11 -0.95
C THR A 920 -0.67 6.96 -0.70
N VAL A 921 -0.10 5.81 -1.07
CA VAL A 921 1.34 5.51 -1.04
C VAL A 921 1.76 5.08 -2.43
N SER A 922 2.32 6.01 -3.21
CA SER A 922 2.71 5.75 -4.60
C SER A 922 3.87 6.61 -5.07
N PHE A 923 4.63 6.06 -6.02
CA PHE A 923 5.72 6.68 -6.75
C PHE A 923 5.45 6.64 -8.28
N ALA A 924 4.16 6.60 -8.68
CA ALA A 924 3.70 6.22 -10.01
C ALA A 924 4.28 7.09 -11.12
N GLY A 925 4.69 6.42 -12.22
CA GLY A 925 5.36 7.00 -13.39
C GLY A 925 4.58 8.12 -14.08
N GLU A 926 5.15 8.75 -15.11
CA GLU A 926 4.31 9.61 -15.96
C GLU A 926 3.20 8.78 -16.61
N PRO A 927 1.94 9.25 -16.65
CA PRO A 927 0.87 8.52 -17.32
C PRO A 927 1.07 8.55 -18.84
N LEU A 928 0.48 7.59 -19.54
CA LEU A 928 0.52 7.55 -21.01
C LEU A 928 -0.02 8.89 -21.58
N PRO A 929 0.70 9.60 -22.47
CA PRO A 929 0.35 10.97 -22.82
C PRO A 929 -1.01 11.13 -23.51
N GLN A 930 -1.66 12.28 -23.27
CA GLN A 930 -2.97 12.68 -23.79
C GLN A 930 -3.08 12.78 -25.33
N ASN A 931 -1.96 12.69 -26.06
CA ASN A 931 -1.93 12.63 -27.53
C ASN A 931 -1.78 11.20 -28.08
N SER A 932 -1.64 10.18 -27.22
CA SER A 932 -1.67 8.77 -27.63
C SER A 932 -3.06 8.36 -28.10
N SER A 933 -3.13 7.62 -29.20
CA SER A 933 -4.40 7.06 -29.72
C SER A 933 -5.01 6.01 -28.78
N MET A 934 -4.20 5.38 -27.91
CA MET A 934 -4.63 4.36 -26.95
C MET A 934 -5.05 4.94 -25.58
N LYS A 935 -4.99 6.26 -25.39
CA LYS A 935 -5.15 6.91 -24.08
C LYS A 935 -6.46 6.55 -23.35
N ARG A 936 -7.52 6.21 -24.09
CA ARG A 936 -8.88 5.99 -23.56
C ARG A 936 -8.96 4.74 -22.67
N ALA A 937 -8.19 3.69 -22.96
CA ALA A 937 -8.15 2.48 -22.13
C ALA A 937 -7.38 2.62 -20.81
N PHE A 938 -6.58 3.69 -20.67
CA PHE A 938 -5.68 3.94 -19.54
C PHE A 938 -6.04 5.21 -18.76
N THR A 939 -7.29 5.70 -18.88
CA THR A 939 -7.69 7.00 -18.35
C THR A 939 -7.69 7.08 -16.82
N TRP A 940 -7.94 5.96 -16.14
CA TRP A 940 -7.78 5.77 -14.70
C TRP A 940 -6.36 6.09 -14.24
N GLY A 941 -5.34 5.60 -14.97
CA GLY A 941 -3.92 5.80 -14.64
C GLY A 941 -3.43 7.25 -14.71
N ARG A 942 -4.29 8.19 -15.14
CA ARG A 942 -4.01 9.64 -15.15
C ARG A 942 -4.39 10.32 -13.84
N TYR A 943 -5.09 9.66 -12.92
CA TYR A 943 -5.53 10.21 -11.65
C TYR A 943 -4.86 9.46 -10.49
N GLN A 944 -4.38 10.18 -9.47
CA GLN A 944 -3.96 9.58 -8.20
C GLN A 944 -5.19 9.03 -7.48
N LEU A 945 -6.26 9.84 -7.49
CA LEU A 945 -7.53 9.55 -6.87
C LEU A 945 -8.63 10.32 -7.60
N ALA A 946 -9.80 9.71 -7.78
CA ALA A 946 -11.04 10.39 -8.14
C ALA A 946 -12.19 9.92 -7.23
N VAL A 947 -13.24 10.72 -7.08
CA VAL A 947 -14.47 10.32 -6.38
C VAL A 947 -15.67 10.61 -7.29
N THR A 948 -16.50 9.60 -7.52
CA THR A 948 -17.70 9.70 -8.37
C THR A 948 -18.95 9.31 -7.57
N GLN A 949 -20.14 9.62 -8.09
CA GLN A 949 -21.35 8.97 -7.62
C GLN A 949 -21.30 7.47 -7.93
N ARG A 950 -21.75 6.63 -7.00
CA ARG A 950 -21.74 5.18 -7.15
C ARG A 950 -22.96 4.70 -7.94
N LYS A 951 -22.74 4.08 -9.11
CA LYS A 951 -23.80 3.62 -10.02
C LYS A 951 -23.66 2.13 -10.37
N GLU A 952 -24.78 1.41 -10.53
CA GLU A 952 -24.75 -0.01 -10.99
C GLU A 952 -24.27 -0.13 -12.45
N THR A 953 -24.38 0.93 -13.25
CA THR A 953 -23.88 1.03 -14.63
C THR A 953 -22.40 1.39 -14.73
N GLU A 954 -21.75 1.73 -13.61
CA GLU A 954 -20.31 2.03 -13.51
C GLU A 954 -19.63 0.99 -12.58
N PRO A 955 -19.80 -0.33 -12.79
CA PRO A 955 -19.40 -1.34 -11.80
C PRO A 955 -17.88 -1.54 -11.74
N SER A 956 -17.18 -1.26 -12.84
CA SER A 956 -15.73 -1.46 -13.04
C SER A 956 -15.12 -0.30 -13.82
N SER A 957 -13.89 0.09 -13.50
CA SER A 957 -13.13 1.12 -14.23
C SER A 957 -12.36 0.60 -15.46
N SER A 958 -12.36 -0.71 -15.69
CA SER A 958 -11.72 -1.37 -16.84
C SER A 958 -12.58 -2.54 -17.34
N SER A 959 -12.13 -3.21 -18.40
CA SER A 959 -12.79 -4.38 -18.99
C SER A 959 -11.76 -5.33 -19.58
N VAL A 960 -12.01 -6.63 -19.47
CA VAL A 960 -11.28 -7.70 -20.15
C VAL A 960 -11.12 -7.46 -21.67
N PHE A 961 -12.03 -6.69 -22.28
CA PHE A 961 -12.03 -6.34 -23.70
C PHE A 961 -11.15 -5.14 -24.07
N ASN A 962 -10.64 -4.37 -23.08
CA ASN A 962 -9.83 -3.18 -23.34
C ASN A 962 -8.42 -3.52 -23.88
N GLN A 963 -7.83 -4.65 -23.49
CA GLN A 963 -6.46 -5.02 -23.86
C GLN A 963 -6.25 -5.18 -25.37
N ASN A 964 -7.23 -5.75 -26.07
CA ASN A 964 -7.11 -6.06 -27.50
C ASN A 964 -7.70 -4.95 -28.41
N ASP A 965 -8.38 -3.95 -27.84
CA ASP A 965 -8.81 -2.74 -28.56
C ASP A 965 -8.79 -1.50 -27.64
N PRO A 966 -7.60 -1.01 -27.26
CA PRO A 966 -7.49 0.19 -26.42
C PRO A 966 -7.81 1.50 -27.15
N TRP A 967 -8.03 1.46 -28.46
CA TRP A 967 -8.36 2.62 -29.31
C TRP A 967 -9.86 2.95 -29.26
N THR A 968 -10.71 1.91 -29.25
CA THR A 968 -12.13 2.05 -28.88
C THR A 968 -12.43 1.15 -27.67
N PRO A 969 -12.02 1.55 -26.45
CA PRO A 969 -12.19 0.70 -25.28
C PRO A 969 -13.67 0.43 -25.00
N THR A 970 -13.93 -0.66 -24.30
CA THR A 970 -15.27 -1.05 -23.85
C THR A 970 -15.65 -0.28 -22.57
N VAL A 971 -14.67 0.08 -21.74
CA VAL A 971 -14.84 0.99 -20.60
C VAL A 971 -13.76 2.08 -20.66
N ASP A 972 -14.16 3.34 -20.61
CA ASP A 972 -13.28 4.50 -20.43
C ASP A 972 -13.64 5.18 -19.10
N PHE A 973 -12.75 5.06 -18.11
CA PHE A 973 -12.97 5.62 -16.77
C PHE A 973 -13.18 7.15 -16.75
N ALA A 974 -12.71 7.88 -17.77
CA ALA A 974 -12.92 9.32 -17.86
C ALA A 974 -14.40 9.69 -17.99
N ASP A 975 -15.23 8.81 -18.56
CA ASP A 975 -16.64 9.07 -18.80
C ASP A 975 -17.47 9.04 -17.49
N PHE A 976 -16.91 8.47 -16.40
CA PHE A 976 -17.52 8.44 -15.06
C PHE A 976 -17.39 9.79 -14.34
N ILE A 977 -16.38 10.60 -14.68
CA ILE A 977 -16.16 11.93 -14.13
C ILE A 977 -16.87 12.93 -15.04
N ASN A 978 -18.16 13.18 -14.77
CA ASN A 978 -19.03 13.97 -15.63
C ASN A 978 -19.64 15.19 -14.91
N ASN A 979 -18.93 15.67 -13.88
CA ASN A 979 -19.24 16.84 -13.06
C ASN A 979 -20.61 16.74 -12.35
N GLU A 980 -21.00 15.52 -11.98
CA GLU A 980 -22.10 15.29 -11.06
C GLU A 980 -21.79 15.82 -9.65
N THR A 981 -22.80 15.97 -8.80
CA THR A 981 -22.59 16.35 -7.41
C THR A 981 -22.19 15.16 -6.54
N ILE A 982 -21.20 15.37 -5.68
CA ILE A 982 -20.72 14.39 -4.69
C ILE A 982 -21.11 14.78 -3.25
N ALA A 983 -22.05 15.71 -3.09
CA ALA A 983 -22.50 16.19 -1.78
C ALA A 983 -23.74 15.42 -1.30
N GLY A 984 -23.57 14.53 -0.32
CA GLY A 984 -24.66 13.77 0.30
C GLY A 984 -25.18 12.67 -0.62
N LYS A 985 -24.28 11.91 -1.23
CA LYS A 985 -24.56 10.83 -2.18
C LYS A 985 -23.88 9.53 -1.74
N ASP A 986 -24.32 8.43 -2.35
CA ASP A 986 -23.58 7.18 -2.38
C ASP A 986 -22.32 7.41 -3.25
N LEU A 987 -21.13 7.34 -2.63
CA LEU A 987 -19.85 7.75 -3.23
C LEU A 987 -18.89 6.57 -3.33
N VAL A 988 -18.22 6.49 -4.47
CA VAL A 988 -17.12 5.55 -4.69
C VAL A 988 -15.84 6.34 -4.97
N ALA A 989 -14.78 6.02 -4.21
CA ALA A 989 -13.45 6.51 -4.48
C ALA A 989 -12.70 5.52 -5.37
N TRP A 990 -11.88 6.06 -6.25
CA TRP A 990 -11.08 5.33 -7.23
C TRP A 990 -9.62 5.72 -7.02
N VAL A 991 -8.74 4.76 -6.77
CA VAL A 991 -7.36 5.02 -6.34
C VAL A 991 -6.37 4.34 -7.27
N THR A 992 -5.42 5.11 -7.83
CA THR A 992 -4.28 4.56 -8.58
C THR A 992 -3.04 4.55 -7.70
N ALA A 993 -2.38 3.40 -7.60
CA ALA A 993 -1.07 3.27 -6.97
C ALA A 993 -0.09 2.54 -7.91
N GLY A 994 1.13 3.06 -8.02
CA GLY A 994 2.13 2.54 -8.95
C GLY A 994 3.56 3.05 -8.68
N PHE A 995 4.50 2.68 -9.54
CA PHE A 995 5.90 3.11 -9.53
C PHE A 995 6.57 3.01 -10.92
N LEU A 996 7.68 3.74 -11.12
CA LEU A 996 8.59 3.56 -12.26
C LEU A 996 9.57 2.42 -11.96
N HIS A 997 9.76 1.49 -12.88
CA HIS A 997 10.78 0.44 -12.80
C HIS A 997 11.76 0.59 -13.98
N ILE A 998 13.01 0.91 -13.64
CA ILE A 998 14.15 0.79 -14.55
C ILE A 998 14.89 -0.46 -14.07
N PRO A 999 14.77 -1.62 -14.75
CA PRO A 999 15.37 -2.84 -14.24
C PRO A 999 16.90 -2.74 -14.09
N HIS A 1000 17.45 -3.48 -13.13
CA HIS A 1000 18.86 -3.45 -12.75
C HIS A 1000 19.40 -4.86 -12.50
N ALA A 1001 20.70 -4.99 -12.17
CA ALA A 1001 21.35 -6.31 -12.07
C ALA A 1001 20.82 -7.12 -10.87
N GLU A 1002 20.28 -6.42 -9.88
CA GLU A 1002 19.71 -6.91 -8.64
C GLU A 1002 18.26 -7.41 -8.82
N ASP A 1003 17.63 -7.18 -9.98
CA ASP A 1003 16.37 -7.83 -10.40
C ASP A 1003 16.59 -9.26 -10.96
N ILE A 1004 17.80 -9.82 -10.86
CA ILE A 1004 18.17 -11.13 -11.40
C ILE A 1004 18.48 -12.12 -10.26
N PRO A 1005 17.74 -13.25 -10.12
CA PRO A 1005 16.73 -13.76 -11.05
C PRO A 1005 15.41 -12.97 -11.07
N ASN A 1006 15.00 -12.41 -9.93
CA ASN A 1006 13.68 -11.79 -9.78
C ASN A 1006 13.77 -10.41 -9.14
N THR A 1007 12.82 -9.54 -9.50
CA THR A 1007 12.57 -8.29 -8.80
C THR A 1007 12.12 -8.57 -7.37
N VAL A 1008 12.62 -7.77 -6.43
CA VAL A 1008 12.33 -7.94 -4.99
C VAL A 1008 11.14 -7.09 -4.54
N THR A 1009 10.44 -7.54 -3.50
CA THR A 1009 9.28 -6.83 -2.91
C THR A 1009 9.66 -5.62 -2.07
N VAL A 1010 10.91 -5.56 -1.57
CA VAL A 1010 11.47 -4.49 -0.74
C VAL A 1010 11.54 -3.18 -1.53
N GLY A 1011 10.88 -2.13 -1.04
CA GLY A 1011 10.82 -0.80 -1.69
C GLY A 1011 9.84 -0.68 -2.86
N ASN A 1012 9.27 -1.80 -3.33
CA ASN A 1012 8.32 -1.87 -4.44
C ASN A 1012 6.86 -2.06 -3.99
N GLY A 1013 6.59 -2.01 -2.69
CA GLY A 1013 5.23 -2.02 -2.14
C GLY A 1013 4.55 -0.66 -2.23
N VAL A 1014 3.41 -0.58 -2.92
CA VAL A 1014 2.59 0.62 -3.11
C VAL A 1014 1.11 0.32 -2.82
N GLY A 1015 0.27 1.35 -2.63
CA GLY A 1015 -1.14 1.16 -2.28
C GLY A 1015 -1.75 2.37 -1.60
N PHE A 1016 -2.63 2.15 -0.61
CA PHE A 1016 -3.26 3.22 0.18
C PHE A 1016 -3.76 2.73 1.54
N PHE A 1017 -3.99 3.66 2.46
CA PHE A 1017 -4.67 3.44 3.73
C PHE A 1017 -6.06 4.09 3.73
N LEU A 1018 -7.02 3.42 4.36
CA LEU A 1018 -8.31 3.97 4.79
C LEU A 1018 -8.26 4.11 6.32
N ARG A 1019 -8.27 5.34 6.83
CA ARG A 1019 -8.05 5.63 8.26
C ARG A 1019 -9.24 6.35 8.88
N PRO A 1020 -9.73 5.95 10.07
CA PRO A 1020 -10.77 6.71 10.76
C PRO A 1020 -10.27 8.11 11.10
N TYR A 1021 -11.04 9.14 10.72
CA TYR A 1021 -10.78 10.55 11.00
C TYR A 1021 -12.04 11.18 11.62
N ASN A 1022 -12.00 11.37 12.94
CA ASN A 1022 -13.16 11.73 13.76
C ASN A 1022 -14.37 10.77 13.61
N PHE A 1023 -14.18 9.57 13.05
CA PHE A 1023 -15.25 8.58 12.90
C PHE A 1023 -15.73 8.03 14.24
N PHE A 1024 -14.79 7.66 15.10
CA PHE A 1024 -15.07 7.30 16.49
C PHE A 1024 -15.05 8.56 17.37
N ASP A 1025 -15.58 8.45 18.59
CA ASP A 1025 -15.35 9.49 19.61
C ASP A 1025 -13.85 9.60 19.91
N GLN A 1026 -13.14 8.46 19.84
CA GLN A 1026 -11.69 8.29 19.89
C GLN A 1026 -11.41 6.75 19.49
N GLU A 1027 -10.24 6.26 19.00
CA GLU A 1027 -9.87 4.80 18.94
C GLU A 1027 -10.18 4.00 17.70
N PRO A 1028 -10.40 2.67 17.86
CA PRO A 1028 -10.83 1.97 19.11
C PRO A 1028 -9.85 1.16 20.03
N SER A 1029 -8.52 1.06 19.81
CA SER A 1029 -7.64 0.12 20.58
C SER A 1029 -7.34 0.33 22.09
N MET A 1030 -7.93 1.27 22.84
CA MET A 1030 -7.76 1.25 24.33
C MET A 1030 -8.37 -0.01 24.91
N ASP A 1031 -9.49 -0.43 24.34
CA ASP A 1031 -10.28 -1.56 24.79
C ASP A 1031 -9.69 -2.89 24.27
N SER A 1032 -8.46 -2.84 23.71
CA SER A 1032 -7.71 -4.02 23.29
C SER A 1032 -7.31 -4.87 24.49
N ALA A 1033 -7.69 -6.14 24.44
CA ALA A 1033 -7.25 -7.17 25.39
C ALA A 1033 -5.73 -7.42 25.37
N ASP A 1034 -5.04 -7.00 24.31
CA ASP A 1034 -3.58 -7.09 24.17
C ASP A 1034 -2.84 -5.87 24.78
N SER A 1035 -3.57 -4.91 25.35
CA SER A 1035 -2.96 -3.70 25.91
C SER A 1035 -2.29 -3.94 27.27
N ILE A 1036 -1.13 -3.32 27.46
CA ILE A 1036 -0.28 -3.44 28.65
C ILE A 1036 -0.22 -2.09 29.34
N TYR A 1037 -0.42 -2.07 30.66
CA TYR A 1037 -0.32 -0.88 31.49
C TYR A 1037 0.20 -1.22 32.88
N PHE A 1038 1.17 -0.45 33.37
CA PHE A 1038 1.65 -0.54 34.76
C PHE A 1038 2.20 0.81 35.24
N ARG A 1039 2.12 1.03 36.55
CA ARG A 1039 2.64 2.22 37.24
C ARG A 1039 3.82 1.87 38.14
N GLU A 1040 4.59 2.89 38.50
CA GLU A 1040 5.52 2.82 39.62
C GLU A 1040 4.84 2.25 40.89
N GLY A 1041 5.58 1.43 41.62
CA GLY A 1041 5.09 0.68 42.77
C GLY A 1041 4.30 -0.60 42.43
N GLN A 1042 3.95 -0.85 41.17
CA GLN A 1042 3.40 -2.13 40.73
C GLN A 1042 4.51 -3.05 40.19
N ASN A 1043 4.42 -4.35 40.46
CA ASN A 1043 5.38 -5.32 39.92
C ASN A 1043 5.02 -5.68 38.47
N ALA A 1044 5.69 -5.07 37.50
CA ALA A 1044 5.52 -5.36 36.07
C ALA A 1044 5.95 -6.78 35.66
N GLY A 1045 6.64 -7.53 36.53
CA GLY A 1045 6.92 -8.95 36.38
C GLY A 1045 5.83 -9.88 36.94
N SER A 1046 4.71 -9.34 37.45
CA SER A 1046 3.55 -10.14 37.87
C SER A 1046 2.57 -10.35 36.72
N CYS A 1047 2.16 -11.60 36.49
CA CYS A 1047 1.13 -11.99 35.54
C CYS A 1047 -0.23 -11.30 35.79
N GLU A 1048 -0.54 -10.95 37.05
CA GLU A 1048 -1.77 -10.21 37.41
C GLU A 1048 -1.77 -8.74 36.95
N ILE A 1049 -0.59 -8.16 36.72
CA ILE A 1049 -0.39 -6.75 36.35
C ILE A 1049 -0.04 -6.62 34.86
N ASN A 1050 0.69 -7.60 34.33
CA ASN A 1050 1.22 -7.59 32.97
C ASN A 1050 1.06 -8.99 32.38
N SER A 1051 0.16 -9.14 31.41
CA SER A 1051 -0.10 -10.42 30.74
C SER A 1051 1.13 -10.99 30.02
N LEU A 1052 2.11 -10.14 29.64
CA LEU A 1052 3.37 -10.60 29.06
C LEU A 1052 4.20 -11.43 30.06
N ALA A 1053 4.08 -11.18 31.38
CA ALA A 1053 4.76 -11.97 32.40
C ALA A 1053 4.19 -13.40 32.51
N CYS A 1054 2.98 -13.66 31.98
CA CYS A 1054 2.40 -15.00 31.88
C CYS A 1054 2.98 -15.80 30.69
N LEU A 1055 3.50 -15.12 29.64
CA LEU A 1055 3.90 -15.76 28.39
C LEU A 1055 4.95 -16.87 28.55
N PRO A 1056 6.00 -16.76 29.38
CA PRO A 1056 6.97 -17.86 29.57
C PRO A 1056 6.36 -19.16 30.11
N GLN A 1057 5.19 -19.09 30.75
CA GLN A 1057 4.44 -20.25 31.25
C GLN A 1057 3.42 -20.72 30.21
N ALA A 1058 2.68 -19.79 29.59
CA ALA A 1058 1.62 -20.07 28.63
C ALA A 1058 2.13 -20.51 27.24
N ALA A 1059 3.30 -20.04 26.81
CA ALA A 1059 3.91 -20.36 25.52
C ALA A 1059 4.92 -21.53 25.58
N THR A 1060 4.83 -22.37 26.62
CA THR A 1060 5.67 -23.58 26.78
C THR A 1060 5.39 -24.65 25.73
N CYS A 1061 4.26 -24.59 25.04
CA CYS A 1061 3.86 -25.51 23.99
C CYS A 1061 3.74 -24.75 22.65
N ALA A 1062 4.69 -24.95 21.75
CA ALA A 1062 4.47 -24.66 20.33
C ALA A 1062 3.51 -25.71 19.74
N PRO A 1063 2.64 -25.35 18.77
CA PRO A 1063 1.75 -26.31 18.13
C PRO A 1063 2.54 -27.31 17.28
N ASP A 1064 2.01 -28.52 17.12
CA ASP A 1064 2.47 -29.45 16.09
C ASP A 1064 2.29 -28.80 14.71
N ILE A 1065 3.39 -28.63 13.99
CA ILE A 1065 3.42 -27.96 12.70
C ILE A 1065 2.88 -28.94 11.64
N PRO A 1066 1.84 -28.59 10.85
CA PRO A 1066 1.31 -29.49 9.83
C PRO A 1066 2.38 -29.80 8.78
N ALA A 1067 2.35 -31.01 8.20
CA ALA A 1067 3.27 -31.37 7.13
C ALA A 1067 3.11 -30.43 5.92
N PHE A 1068 4.21 -30.11 5.24
CA PHE A 1068 4.18 -29.23 4.08
C PHE A 1068 3.38 -29.87 2.95
N SER A 1069 2.48 -29.07 2.37
CA SER A 1069 1.69 -29.39 1.18
C SER A 1069 1.80 -28.27 0.15
N HIS A 1070 1.53 -28.60 -1.10
CA HIS A 1070 1.53 -27.67 -2.22
C HIS A 1070 0.32 -27.98 -3.12
N GLY A 1071 -0.44 -26.95 -3.49
CA GLY A 1071 -1.65 -27.07 -4.32
C GLY A 1071 -1.44 -27.64 -5.73
N GLY A 1072 -0.19 -27.79 -6.18
CA GLY A 1072 0.16 -28.31 -7.51
C GLY A 1072 0.45 -27.20 -8.51
N PHE A 1073 0.75 -27.56 -9.76
CA PHE A 1073 0.80 -26.60 -10.86
C PHE A 1073 -0.55 -26.64 -11.57
N PRO A 1074 -1.18 -25.49 -11.90
CA PRO A 1074 -2.42 -25.50 -12.65
C PRO A 1074 -2.22 -26.12 -14.03
N GLU A 1075 -3.04 -27.11 -14.39
CA GLU A 1075 -3.21 -27.52 -15.79
C GLU A 1075 -4.13 -26.51 -16.47
N TYR A 1076 -3.53 -25.51 -17.11
CA TYR A 1076 -4.22 -24.54 -17.97
C TYR A 1076 -4.64 -25.20 -19.29
#